data_AF-A0A8C4Q665-F1
#
_entry.id   AF-A0A8C4Q665-F1
#
_cell.length_a   1.000
_cell.length_b   1.000
_cell.length_c   1.000
_cell.angle_alpha   90.00
_cell.angle_beta   90.00
_cell.angle_gamma   90.00
#
_symmetry.space_group_name_H-M   'P 1'
#
loop_
_entity.id
_entity.type
_entity.pdbx_description
1 polymer ?
#
loop_
_entity_poly.entity_id
_entity_poly.type
_entity_poly.pdbx_seq_one_letter_code
_entity_poly.pdbx_strand_id
1 'polypeptide(L)'
;MADPEMIEESATLLDPSEIGRGAALRLGFVAGVITRERVATFERMLWRVCRGNVFLRHTNIAQPLEDPVSGDYVLKSVFIIFFQGDQLKHRVKKICEGFRATLYPCPETSQERCEMETGVTSRIEDLQTVLSQTEDHRQRVLASAAQNIRIWTIKMRKMKAIYHTLNLCNIDVTQKCLIAEVWCPVADMDSIQFALRRGTEHSGSTVPSILNRMQTTQTPPTYNRTNKFTAGFQNIVDAYGVGNYREINPALYTTVTFPFLFAVMFGDLGHGALMLAFALWMVIRESRLLAQRVDNEIWNTFFAGRYIILLLGAFSMYTGIIYNDCFAKGLDMFGSSWSPRAMFTKHNWTDADLKANSLLQLDPAVPGVFNGPYPFGIDPIWHIATNRLNFLNSYKMKMSVILGIVHMVFGVMLSFFNHRFFQKKWNIYLQFIPEMLFLLSLFGYLVILIFYKWCNYTVHDSRNAPSLLISFINMFLFTYEDSNTRLYRGQNGFQSFLMVLALLCIPWLLFAKPVVLWYEDRKKRHLANHLSCGSDQVEPPTAMTSPPSGDEVAFRPGQAATGTTSFAGLRVGNGPTDEDAGIIEHDELSNRMDEEETALEAAPLSQLDLADVFVSQAIHTIEYCLGCISNTASYLRLWALSLAHAQLSEVLWLMVMHSGLHVASGAAFILLFFIFAFFAGLTVGVLLIMEGLSAFLHALRLHWIEFQNKFYCGMGYKFAPFSFMAILESRMED
;
A
#
# COMPACT_ATOMS: atom_id res chain seq x y z
N MET A 1 62.44 54.74 1.82
CA MET A 1 63.77 54.60 1.17
C MET A 1 63.47 54.44 -0.31
N ALA A 2 63.65 55.53 -1.04
CA ALA A 2 63.32 55.62 -2.45
C ALA A 2 64.58 55.34 -3.25
N ASP A 3 64.53 54.35 -4.13
CA ASP A 3 65.48 54.22 -5.24
C ASP A 3 64.83 54.86 -6.48
N PRO A 4 65.37 55.99 -6.98
CA PRO A 4 64.82 56.74 -8.11
C PRO A 4 65.18 56.17 -9.49
N GLU A 5 65.74 54.95 -9.59
CA GLU A 5 66.15 54.34 -10.88
C GLU A 5 65.05 53.52 -11.58
N MET A 6 63.92 53.23 -10.92
CA MET A 6 62.82 52.43 -11.49
C MET A 6 61.78 53.22 -12.30
N ILE A 7 61.92 54.55 -12.40
CA ILE A 7 60.96 55.42 -13.11
C ILE A 7 61.46 55.82 -14.51
N GLU A 8 62.77 55.78 -14.78
CA GLU A 8 63.35 56.19 -16.07
C GLU A 8 63.16 55.17 -17.22
N GLU A 9 63.02 53.87 -16.96
CA GLU A 9 62.80 52.88 -18.05
C GLU A 9 61.36 52.85 -18.59
N SER A 10 60.41 53.57 -17.96
CA SER A 10 59.02 53.59 -18.39
C SER A 10 58.64 54.77 -19.31
N ALA A 11 59.61 55.64 -19.62
CA ALA A 11 59.40 56.86 -20.42
C ALA A 11 60.07 56.83 -21.82
N THR A 12 60.81 55.77 -22.19
CA THR A 12 61.55 55.68 -23.47
C THR A 12 60.90 54.72 -24.49
N LEU A 13 59.58 54.81 -24.68
CA LEU A 13 58.86 54.05 -25.72
C LEU A 13 58.09 54.91 -26.72
N LEU A 14 58.34 56.22 -26.75
CA LEU A 14 57.82 57.15 -27.76
C LEU A 14 58.89 58.17 -28.14
N ASP A 15 59.97 57.70 -28.78
CA ASP A 15 60.85 58.58 -29.54
C ASP A 15 60.74 58.23 -31.04
N PRO A 16 60.23 59.12 -31.92
CA PRO A 16 60.07 58.84 -33.36
C PRO A 16 61.39 58.91 -34.15
N SER A 17 62.54 58.99 -33.47
CA SER A 17 63.81 59.47 -34.05
C SER A 17 64.81 58.37 -34.45
N GLU A 18 64.46 57.08 -34.33
CA GLU A 18 65.21 55.98 -34.95
C GLU A 18 64.41 55.25 -36.06
N ILE A 19 63.94 56.02 -37.04
CA ILE A 19 63.51 55.46 -38.33
C ILE A 19 64.70 55.54 -39.29
N GLY A 20 65.50 54.46 -39.31
CA GLY A 20 66.75 54.45 -40.08
C GLY A 20 67.32 53.06 -40.38
N ARG A 21 66.65 52.32 -41.28
CA ARG A 21 67.16 51.22 -42.14
C ARG A 21 67.30 49.81 -41.54
N GLY A 22 66.30 48.96 -41.85
CA GLY A 22 66.57 47.63 -42.40
C GLY A 22 66.36 46.39 -41.53
N ALA A 23 65.98 46.51 -40.25
CA ALA A 23 65.54 45.35 -39.47
C ALA A 23 64.02 45.17 -39.62
N ALA A 24 63.58 44.05 -40.20
CA ALA A 24 62.17 43.71 -40.25
C ALA A 24 61.59 43.68 -38.82
N LEU A 25 60.57 44.50 -38.55
CA LEU A 25 59.79 44.46 -37.32
C LEU A 25 59.23 43.04 -37.13
N ARG A 26 59.87 42.23 -36.27
CA ARG A 26 59.47 40.84 -36.04
C ARG A 26 58.27 40.81 -35.08
N LEU A 27 57.07 40.82 -35.66
CA LEU A 27 55.81 40.66 -34.94
C LEU A 27 55.65 39.20 -34.51
N GLY A 28 55.46 38.97 -33.21
CA GLY A 28 55.06 37.67 -32.69
C GLY A 28 53.54 37.54 -32.71
N PHE A 29 53.03 36.34 -32.98
CA PHE A 29 51.61 36.06 -32.84
C PHE A 29 51.34 34.76 -32.07
N VAL A 30 50.16 34.69 -31.45
CA VAL A 30 49.64 33.48 -30.79
C VAL A 30 48.22 33.25 -31.29
N ALA A 31 47.91 32.03 -31.68
CA ALA A 31 46.59 31.61 -32.12
C ALA A 31 46.01 30.56 -31.16
N GLY A 32 44.70 30.59 -30.96
CA GLY A 32 44.02 29.68 -30.07
C GLY A 32 42.51 29.67 -30.28
N VAL A 33 41.84 28.83 -29.50
CA VAL A 33 40.39 28.65 -29.52
C VAL A 33 39.84 28.91 -28.12
N ILE A 34 38.73 29.64 -28.04
CA ILE A 34 38.05 29.98 -26.79
C ILE A 34 36.54 29.81 -26.96
N THR A 35 35.83 29.54 -25.87
CA THR A 35 34.35 29.53 -25.86
C THR A 35 33.79 30.90 -26.21
N ARG A 36 32.78 30.95 -27.09
CA ARG A 36 32.22 32.20 -27.63
C ARG A 36 31.72 33.16 -26.55
N GLU A 37 31.16 32.65 -25.46
CA GLU A 37 30.64 33.44 -24.35
C GLU A 37 31.72 34.27 -23.64
N ARG A 38 32.97 33.77 -23.61
CA ARG A 38 34.08 34.39 -22.89
C ARG A 38 34.91 35.36 -23.74
N VAL A 39 34.63 35.46 -25.04
CA VAL A 39 35.39 36.30 -25.98
C VAL A 39 35.37 37.78 -25.57
N ALA A 40 34.19 38.31 -25.23
CA ALA A 40 34.05 39.73 -24.87
C ALA A 40 34.78 40.07 -23.56
N THR A 41 34.77 39.16 -22.58
CA THR A 41 35.53 39.33 -21.33
C THR A 41 37.04 39.19 -21.55
N PHE A 42 37.43 38.27 -22.43
CA PHE A 42 38.82 38.02 -22.79
C PHE A 42 39.45 39.24 -23.49
N GLU A 43 38.75 39.84 -24.45
CA GLU A 43 39.19 41.06 -25.14
C GLU A 43 39.38 42.24 -24.18
N ARG A 44 38.42 42.48 -23.28
CA ARG A 44 38.52 43.55 -22.27
C ARG A 44 39.70 43.35 -21.33
N MET A 45 39.98 42.11 -20.91
CA MET A 45 41.10 41.80 -20.03
C MET A 45 42.44 42.01 -20.75
N LEU A 46 42.55 41.55 -22.00
CA LEU A 46 43.73 41.73 -22.84
C LEU A 46 44.04 43.21 -23.06
N TRP A 47 43.01 44.02 -23.37
CA TRP A 47 43.15 45.47 -23.54
C TRP A 47 43.66 46.16 -22.26
N ARG A 48 43.09 45.81 -21.10
CA ARG A 48 43.44 46.40 -19.80
C ARG A 48 44.88 46.09 -19.37
N VAL A 49 45.32 44.85 -19.51
CA VAL A 49 46.66 44.42 -19.04
C VAL A 49 47.75 44.89 -20.01
N CYS A 50 47.47 44.91 -21.31
CA CYS A 50 48.45 45.26 -22.34
C CYS A 50 48.40 46.74 -22.76
N ARG A 51 47.56 47.57 -22.10
CA ARG A 51 47.39 49.01 -22.36
C ARG A 51 47.18 49.36 -23.84
N GLY A 52 46.49 48.50 -24.59
CA GLY A 52 46.22 48.69 -26.02
C GLY A 52 47.35 48.29 -26.98
N ASN A 53 48.49 47.78 -26.50
CA ASN A 53 49.65 47.42 -27.33
C ASN A 53 49.54 46.04 -28.02
N VAL A 54 48.33 45.47 -28.09
CA VAL A 54 48.09 44.12 -28.59
C VAL A 54 46.90 44.13 -29.53
N PHE A 55 47.05 43.51 -30.70
CA PHE A 55 46.00 43.45 -31.72
C PHE A 55 45.34 42.07 -31.73
N LEU A 56 44.04 42.03 -31.43
CA LEU A 56 43.22 40.82 -31.42
C LEU A 56 42.34 40.76 -32.67
N ARG A 57 42.34 39.62 -33.36
CA ARG A 57 41.35 39.27 -34.37
C ARG A 57 40.69 37.95 -33.98
N HIS A 58 39.39 37.84 -34.13
CA HIS A 58 38.67 36.60 -33.85
C HIS A 58 37.63 36.30 -34.93
N THR A 59 37.38 35.02 -35.15
CA THR A 59 36.40 34.49 -36.10
C THR A 59 35.62 33.37 -35.41
N ASN A 60 34.30 33.35 -35.59
CA ASN A 60 33.44 32.34 -34.96
C ASN A 60 33.44 31.05 -35.77
N ILE A 61 33.51 29.90 -35.09
CA ILE A 61 33.29 28.59 -35.71
C ILE A 61 31.78 28.36 -35.78
N ALA A 62 31.28 27.97 -36.96
CA ALA A 62 29.85 27.80 -37.19
C ALA A 62 29.27 26.56 -36.50
N GLN A 63 30.06 25.48 -36.43
CA GLN A 63 29.65 24.21 -35.84
C GLN A 63 30.05 24.15 -34.36
N PRO A 64 29.14 23.72 -33.46
CA PRO A 64 29.51 23.47 -32.07
C PRO A 64 30.44 22.26 -31.99
N LEU A 65 31.46 22.37 -31.15
CA LEU A 65 32.45 21.32 -30.92
C LEU A 65 32.22 20.73 -29.53
N GLU A 66 32.37 19.41 -29.42
CA GLU A 66 32.33 18.72 -28.14
C GLU A 66 33.56 19.12 -27.30
N ASP A 67 33.33 19.52 -26.05
CA ASP A 67 34.43 19.80 -25.13
C ASP A 67 34.97 18.47 -24.55
N PRO A 68 36.28 18.18 -24.66
CA PRO A 68 36.84 16.88 -24.28
C PRO A 68 36.75 16.56 -22.78
N VAL A 69 36.36 17.52 -21.94
CA VAL A 69 36.25 17.36 -20.48
C VAL A 69 34.79 17.28 -20.02
N SER A 70 33.88 18.05 -20.64
CA SER A 70 32.47 18.06 -20.24
C SER A 70 31.57 17.20 -21.12
N GLY A 71 31.97 16.90 -22.36
CA GLY A 71 31.12 16.21 -23.34
C GLY A 71 30.01 17.09 -23.91
N ASP A 72 29.98 18.39 -23.59
CA ASP A 72 28.97 19.31 -24.09
C ASP A 72 29.35 19.89 -25.45
N TYR A 73 28.35 20.11 -26.30
CA TYR A 73 28.51 20.82 -27.57
C TYR A 73 28.56 22.33 -27.34
N VAL A 74 29.76 22.90 -27.37
CA VAL A 74 29.98 24.33 -27.11
C VAL A 74 30.40 25.05 -28.38
N LEU A 75 29.82 26.23 -28.62
CA LEU A 75 30.25 27.13 -29.69
C LEU A 75 31.58 27.79 -29.32
N LYS A 76 32.60 27.51 -30.13
CA LYS A 76 33.95 28.04 -29.97
C LYS A 76 34.26 29.10 -31.04
N SER A 77 35.16 30.02 -30.71
CA SER A 77 35.68 31.04 -31.62
C SER A 77 37.21 30.95 -31.67
N VAL A 78 37.76 31.07 -32.88
CA VAL A 78 39.20 31.15 -33.10
C VAL A 78 39.65 32.59 -32.89
N PHE A 79 40.80 32.78 -32.25
CA PHE A 79 41.41 34.09 -32.12
C PHE A 79 42.89 34.05 -32.48
N ILE A 80 43.40 35.19 -32.96
CA ILE A 80 44.82 35.45 -33.20
C ILE A 80 45.19 36.78 -32.55
N ILE A 81 46.30 36.77 -31.82
CA ILE A 81 46.81 37.91 -31.06
C ILE A 81 48.19 38.26 -31.59
N PHE A 82 48.37 39.49 -32.06
CA PHE A 82 49.66 40.03 -32.47
C PHE A 82 50.23 40.94 -31.37
N PHE A 83 51.50 40.78 -31.07
CA PHE A 83 52.23 41.57 -30.07
C PHE A 83 53.69 41.75 -30.47
N GLN A 84 54.34 42.76 -29.89
CA GLN A 84 55.75 43.07 -30.12
C GLN A 84 56.54 42.89 -28.81
N GLY A 85 57.56 42.03 -28.82
CA GLY A 85 58.42 41.77 -27.65
C GLY A 85 58.02 40.55 -26.79
N ASP A 86 59.02 39.92 -26.19
CA ASP A 86 58.86 38.64 -25.47
C ASP A 86 58.17 38.78 -24.11
N GLN A 87 58.28 39.94 -23.45
CA GLN A 87 57.59 40.17 -22.17
C GLN A 87 56.06 40.17 -22.34
N LEU A 88 55.55 40.72 -23.45
CA LEU A 88 54.11 40.70 -23.77
C LEU A 88 53.65 39.28 -24.10
N LYS A 89 54.46 38.47 -24.80
CA LYS A 89 54.18 37.06 -25.08
C LYS A 89 53.86 36.26 -23.82
N HIS A 90 54.68 36.42 -22.77
CA HIS A 90 54.47 35.72 -21.49
C HIS A 90 53.20 36.20 -20.77
N ARG A 91 52.88 37.50 -20.81
CA ARG A 91 51.65 38.04 -20.23
C ARG A 91 50.40 37.53 -20.96
N VAL A 92 50.42 37.51 -22.30
CA VAL A 92 49.31 37.02 -23.12
C VAL A 92 49.05 35.54 -22.89
N LYS A 93 50.11 34.70 -22.81
CA LYS A 93 49.97 33.26 -22.51
C LYS A 93 49.29 33.00 -21.16
N LYS A 94 49.69 33.71 -20.10
CA LYS A 94 49.06 33.61 -18.77
C LYS A 94 47.57 33.97 -18.79
N ILE A 95 47.19 34.98 -19.58
CA ILE A 95 45.77 35.35 -19.75
C ILE A 95 45.02 34.24 -20.49
N CYS A 96 45.59 33.69 -21.57
CA CYS A 96 44.99 32.58 -22.31
C CYS A 96 44.76 31.35 -21.42
N GLU A 97 45.73 30.99 -20.58
CA GLU A 97 45.60 29.91 -19.59
C GLU A 97 44.51 30.21 -18.55
N GLY A 98 44.46 31.45 -18.03
CA GLY A 98 43.45 31.87 -17.06
C GLY A 98 42.01 31.80 -17.58
N PHE A 99 41.79 32.07 -18.87
CA PHE A 99 40.47 31.92 -19.52
C PHE A 99 40.18 30.50 -20.01
N ARG A 100 41.10 29.56 -19.81
CA ARG A 100 41.07 28.17 -20.33
C ARG A 100 41.00 28.12 -21.86
N ALA A 101 41.70 29.02 -22.54
CA ALA A 101 41.84 28.98 -23.99
C ALA A 101 42.89 27.94 -24.40
N THR A 102 42.61 27.14 -25.42
CA THR A 102 43.57 26.16 -25.96
C THR A 102 44.41 26.84 -27.04
N LEU A 103 45.73 26.91 -26.83
CA LEU A 103 46.68 27.53 -27.75
C LEU A 103 47.26 26.49 -28.71
N TYR A 104 47.40 26.85 -30.00
CA TYR A 104 48.00 25.98 -31.02
C TYR A 104 49.29 26.60 -31.57
N PRO A 105 50.37 25.82 -31.76
CA PRO A 105 51.56 26.30 -32.46
C PRO A 105 51.24 26.46 -33.95
N CYS A 106 51.30 27.69 -34.46
CA CYS A 106 51.01 28.00 -35.85
C CYS A 106 52.30 28.51 -36.54
N PRO A 107 52.78 27.87 -37.62
CA PRO A 107 53.95 28.32 -38.36
C PRO A 107 53.80 29.73 -38.94
N GLU A 108 54.93 30.45 -39.01
CA GLU A 108 54.97 31.83 -39.53
C GLU A 108 54.89 31.85 -41.06
N THR A 109 55.48 30.86 -41.74
CA THR A 109 55.54 30.79 -43.21
C THR A 109 54.28 30.12 -43.79
N SER A 110 53.86 30.57 -44.98
CA SER A 110 52.66 30.02 -45.62
C SER A 110 52.86 28.59 -46.14
N GLN A 111 54.09 28.22 -46.52
CA GLN A 111 54.41 26.88 -47.01
C GLN A 111 54.35 25.85 -45.87
N GLU A 112 54.96 26.12 -44.72
CA GLU A 112 54.91 25.24 -43.55
C GLU A 112 53.47 25.07 -43.01
N ARG A 113 52.62 26.10 -43.12
CA ARG A 113 51.19 25.96 -42.75
C ARG A 113 50.45 24.98 -43.66
N CYS A 114 50.70 25.02 -44.97
CA CYS A 114 50.09 24.09 -45.93
C CYS A 114 50.56 22.64 -45.66
N GLU A 115 51.84 22.46 -45.36
CA GLU A 115 52.40 21.15 -44.96
C GLU A 115 51.81 20.65 -43.63
N MET A 116 51.63 21.53 -42.65
CA MET A 116 51.01 21.16 -41.37
C MET A 116 49.53 20.81 -41.54
N GLU A 117 48.80 21.55 -42.37
CA GLU A 117 47.37 21.29 -42.65
C GLU A 117 47.18 19.92 -43.32
N THR A 118 47.99 19.60 -44.33
CA THR A 118 47.95 18.29 -45.00
C THR A 118 48.32 17.16 -44.05
N GLY A 119 49.34 17.34 -43.20
CA GLY A 119 49.70 16.35 -42.18
C GLY A 119 48.64 16.12 -41.10
N VAL A 120 47.99 17.20 -40.62
CA VAL A 120 46.89 17.10 -39.65
C VAL A 120 45.67 16.43 -40.27
N THR A 121 45.34 16.74 -41.53
CA THR A 121 44.20 16.13 -42.24
C THR A 121 44.38 14.63 -42.38
N SER A 122 45.55 14.17 -42.82
CA SER A 122 45.87 12.73 -42.90
C SER A 122 45.77 12.04 -41.54
N ARG A 123 46.24 12.68 -40.46
CA ARG A 123 46.12 12.12 -39.11
C ARG A 123 44.68 12.07 -38.60
N ILE A 124 43.84 13.03 -38.99
CA ILE A 124 42.41 13.02 -38.67
C ILE A 124 41.72 11.84 -39.36
N GLU A 125 42.04 11.59 -40.64
CA GLU A 125 41.52 10.44 -41.38
C GLU A 125 41.93 9.13 -40.70
N ASP A 126 43.21 8.96 -40.34
CA ASP A 126 43.70 7.79 -39.61
C ASP A 126 42.94 7.60 -38.27
N LEU A 127 42.77 8.67 -37.49
CA LEU A 127 42.04 8.61 -36.23
C LEU A 127 40.57 8.26 -36.40
N GLN A 128 39.91 8.74 -37.46
CA GLN A 128 38.53 8.39 -37.79
C GLN A 128 38.41 6.90 -38.16
N THR A 129 39.39 6.35 -38.87
CA THR A 129 39.42 4.91 -39.16
C THR A 129 39.59 4.08 -37.89
N VAL A 130 40.47 4.49 -36.96
CA VAL A 130 40.65 3.79 -35.68
C VAL A 130 39.40 3.91 -34.80
N LEU A 131 38.76 5.08 -34.76
CA LEU A 131 37.56 5.31 -33.98
C LEU A 131 36.41 4.43 -34.47
N SER A 132 36.15 4.42 -35.77
CA SER A 132 35.11 3.56 -36.37
C SER A 132 35.37 2.08 -36.11
N GLN A 133 36.60 1.60 -36.29
CA GLN A 133 36.95 0.21 -35.98
C GLN A 133 36.76 -0.14 -34.51
N THR A 134 37.06 0.78 -33.60
CA THR A 134 36.89 0.60 -32.15
C THR A 134 35.40 0.58 -31.78
N GLU A 135 34.60 1.45 -32.39
CA GLU A 135 33.14 1.46 -32.21
C GLU A 135 32.51 0.18 -32.73
N ASP A 136 32.91 -0.29 -33.92
CA ASP A 136 32.43 -1.56 -34.49
C ASP A 136 32.83 -2.75 -33.63
N HIS A 137 34.05 -2.75 -33.08
CA HIS A 137 34.48 -3.77 -32.13
C HIS A 137 33.63 -3.72 -30.85
N ARG A 138 33.44 -2.54 -30.27
CA ARG A 138 32.60 -2.33 -29.09
C ARG A 138 31.16 -2.80 -29.33
N GLN A 139 30.56 -2.44 -30.46
CA GLN A 139 29.20 -2.86 -30.82
C GLN A 139 29.09 -4.38 -30.99
N ARG A 140 30.07 -5.04 -31.63
CA ARG A 140 30.11 -6.50 -31.74
C ARG A 140 30.17 -7.18 -30.37
N VAL A 141 31.04 -6.69 -29.48
CA VAL A 141 31.15 -7.21 -28.10
C VAL A 141 29.84 -6.98 -27.35
N LEU A 142 29.27 -5.77 -27.42
CA LEU A 142 27.99 -5.44 -26.77
C LEU A 142 26.85 -6.30 -27.31
N ALA A 143 26.78 -6.55 -28.61
CA ALA A 143 25.77 -7.43 -29.21
C ALA A 143 25.89 -8.87 -28.69
N SER A 144 27.12 -9.40 -28.61
CA SER A 144 27.38 -10.74 -28.07
C SER A 144 27.04 -10.85 -26.57
N ALA A 145 27.34 -9.81 -25.79
CA ALA A 145 27.04 -9.74 -24.36
C ALA A 145 25.53 -9.57 -24.12
N ALA A 146 24.86 -8.73 -24.92
CA ALA A 146 23.43 -8.45 -24.80
C ALA A 146 22.55 -9.68 -25.04
N GLN A 147 23.00 -10.63 -25.88
CA GLN A 147 22.28 -11.90 -26.07
C GLN A 147 22.24 -12.74 -24.79
N ASN A 148 23.31 -12.72 -23.99
CA ASN A 148 23.47 -13.61 -22.84
C ASN A 148 23.18 -12.95 -21.49
N ILE A 149 23.18 -11.61 -21.42
CA ILE A 149 23.07 -10.86 -20.16
C ILE A 149 21.82 -11.23 -19.36
N ARG A 150 20.68 -11.47 -20.03
CA ARG A 150 19.43 -11.89 -19.36
C ARG A 150 19.59 -13.25 -18.68
N ILE A 151 20.23 -14.20 -19.35
CA ILE A 151 20.48 -15.55 -18.81
C ILE A 151 21.47 -15.48 -17.64
N TRP A 152 22.58 -14.75 -17.80
CA TRP A 152 23.57 -14.57 -16.74
C TRP A 152 22.96 -13.91 -15.50
N THR A 153 22.13 -12.90 -15.70
CA THR A 153 21.42 -12.20 -14.61
C THR A 153 20.49 -13.17 -13.86
N ILE A 154 19.70 -13.98 -14.58
CA ILE A 154 18.83 -14.98 -13.95
C ILE A 154 19.65 -16.01 -13.16
N LYS A 155 20.75 -16.53 -13.74
CA LYS A 155 21.63 -17.50 -13.07
C LYS A 155 22.26 -16.93 -11.80
N MET A 156 22.83 -15.73 -11.87
CA MET A 156 23.47 -15.06 -10.73
C MET A 156 22.46 -14.75 -9.63
N ARG A 157 21.25 -14.29 -9.98
CA ARG A 157 20.18 -14.04 -9.00
C ARG A 157 19.73 -15.32 -8.30
N LYS A 158 19.51 -16.42 -9.05
CA LYS A 158 19.17 -17.72 -8.46
C LYS A 158 20.26 -18.21 -7.51
N MET A 159 21.53 -18.13 -7.92
CA MET A 159 22.67 -18.54 -7.11
C MET A 159 22.79 -17.70 -5.83
N LYS A 160 22.65 -16.38 -5.92
CA LYS A 160 22.61 -15.49 -4.75
C LYS A 160 21.48 -15.86 -3.78
N ALA A 161 20.29 -16.16 -4.29
CA ALA A 161 19.16 -16.56 -3.46
C ALA A 161 19.40 -17.89 -2.73
N ILE A 162 20.03 -18.86 -3.41
CA ILE A 162 20.41 -20.15 -2.80
C ILE A 162 21.42 -19.92 -1.68
N TYR A 163 22.49 -19.15 -1.91
CA TYR A 163 23.49 -18.87 -0.87
C TYR A 163 22.92 -18.08 0.31
N HIS A 164 22.03 -17.13 0.05
CA HIS A 164 21.34 -16.41 1.12
C HIS A 164 20.48 -17.35 1.97
N THR A 165 19.81 -18.33 1.35
CA THR A 165 19.02 -19.34 2.07
C THR A 165 19.90 -20.32 2.83
N LEU A 166 21.03 -20.74 2.25
CA LEU A 166 22.03 -21.57 2.94
C LEU A 166 22.60 -20.88 4.17
N ASN A 167 22.72 -19.55 4.15
CA ASN A 167 23.16 -18.75 5.28
C ASN A 167 22.14 -18.68 6.43
N LEU A 168 20.87 -19.07 6.19
CA LEU A 168 19.86 -19.22 7.25
C LEU A 168 19.91 -20.61 7.91
N CYS A 169 20.62 -21.57 7.33
CA CYS A 169 20.70 -22.93 7.87
C CYS A 169 21.76 -23.01 8.97
N ASN A 170 21.53 -23.88 9.95
CA ASN A 170 22.56 -24.21 10.94
C ASN A 170 23.55 -25.24 10.37
N ILE A 171 24.83 -25.09 10.71
CA ILE A 171 25.91 -25.95 10.25
C ILE A 171 26.24 -26.94 11.36
N ASP A 172 26.06 -28.23 11.10
CA ASP A 172 26.58 -29.27 11.98
C ASP A 172 28.04 -29.56 11.64
N VAL A 173 28.94 -29.16 12.55
CA VAL A 173 30.40 -29.32 12.41
C VAL A 173 30.80 -30.81 12.36
N THR A 174 30.01 -31.69 13.00
CA THR A 174 30.38 -33.10 13.15
C THR A 174 30.10 -33.91 11.88
N GLN A 175 28.94 -33.72 11.25
CA GLN A 175 28.54 -34.47 10.06
C GLN A 175 28.73 -33.70 8.75
N LYS A 176 29.20 -32.44 8.81
CA LYS A 176 29.24 -31.53 7.65
C LYS A 176 27.89 -31.44 6.93
N CYS A 177 26.81 -31.53 7.69
CA CYS A 177 25.44 -31.47 7.22
C CYS A 177 24.82 -30.14 7.61
N LEU A 178 23.82 -29.71 6.83
CA LEU A 178 23.05 -28.51 7.12
C LEU A 178 21.71 -28.92 7.72
N ILE A 179 21.38 -28.32 8.85
CA ILE A 179 20.09 -28.50 9.51
C ILE A 179 19.26 -27.24 9.26
N ALA A 180 18.05 -27.43 8.76
CA ALA A 180 17.12 -26.35 8.47
C ALA A 180 15.74 -26.65 9.04
N GLU A 181 15.20 -25.71 9.79
CA GLU A 181 13.80 -25.74 10.24
C GLU A 181 12.96 -24.95 9.25
N VAL A 182 11.93 -25.60 8.68
CA VAL A 182 11.12 -24.98 7.62
C VAL A 182 9.63 -25.16 7.90
N TRP A 183 8.87 -24.09 7.68
CA TRP A 183 7.42 -24.15 7.65
C TRP A 183 6.95 -24.67 6.28
N CYS A 184 6.30 -25.83 6.26
CA CYS A 184 5.68 -26.38 5.06
C CYS A 184 4.19 -26.71 5.29
N PRO A 185 3.33 -26.53 4.28
CA PRO A 185 1.95 -27.01 4.35
C PRO A 185 1.92 -28.53 4.51
N VAL A 186 1.13 -29.03 5.48
CA VAL A 186 0.99 -30.47 5.75
C VAL A 186 0.48 -31.23 4.52
N ALA A 187 -0.35 -30.60 3.69
CA ALA A 187 -0.91 -31.19 2.47
C ALA A 187 0.14 -31.42 1.37
N ASP A 188 1.24 -30.65 1.36
CA ASP A 188 2.23 -30.66 0.28
C ASP A 188 3.55 -31.36 0.71
N MET A 189 3.54 -32.03 1.86
CA MET A 189 4.72 -32.70 2.44
C MET A 189 5.30 -33.77 1.51
N ASP A 190 4.44 -34.58 0.87
CA ASP A 190 4.89 -35.66 -0.03
C ASP A 190 5.58 -35.12 -1.29
N SER A 191 5.12 -33.96 -1.79
CA SER A 191 5.73 -33.27 -2.93
C SER A 191 7.15 -32.80 -2.61
N ILE A 192 7.35 -32.28 -1.40
CA ILE A 192 8.68 -31.85 -0.92
C ILE A 192 9.61 -33.05 -0.77
N GLN A 193 9.14 -34.16 -0.20
CA GLN A 193 9.94 -35.39 -0.08
C GLN A 193 10.37 -35.92 -1.45
N PHE A 194 9.47 -35.90 -2.45
CA PHE A 194 9.81 -36.31 -3.81
C PHE A 194 10.87 -35.39 -4.44
N ALA A 195 10.74 -34.07 -4.25
CA ALA A 195 11.73 -33.10 -4.74
C ALA A 195 13.11 -33.29 -4.10
N LEU A 196 13.16 -33.58 -2.80
CA LEU A 196 14.39 -33.86 -2.05
C LEU A 196 15.09 -35.14 -2.52
N ARG A 197 14.33 -36.22 -2.76
CA ARG A 197 14.86 -37.47 -3.34
C ARG A 197 15.47 -37.23 -4.72
N ARG A 198 14.74 -36.52 -5.59
CA ARG A 198 15.24 -36.16 -6.92
C ARG A 198 16.50 -35.28 -6.87
N GLY A 199 16.58 -34.35 -5.91
CA GLY A 199 17.77 -33.54 -5.69
C GLY A 199 18.99 -34.37 -5.27
N THR A 200 18.75 -35.37 -4.43
CA THR A 200 19.79 -36.32 -3.97
C THR A 200 20.30 -37.17 -5.15
N GLU A 201 19.40 -37.72 -5.97
CA GLU A 201 19.74 -38.49 -7.17
C GLU A 201 20.59 -37.67 -8.16
N HIS A 202 20.22 -36.40 -8.41
CA HIS A 202 20.98 -35.52 -9.30
C HIS A 202 22.38 -35.17 -8.77
N SER A 203 22.53 -35.10 -7.44
CA SER A 203 23.84 -34.84 -6.83
C SER A 203 24.79 -36.04 -6.86
N GLY A 204 24.27 -37.24 -7.15
CA GLY A 204 25.03 -38.49 -7.05
C GLY A 204 25.42 -38.88 -5.61
N SER A 205 24.88 -38.17 -4.60
CA SER A 205 25.10 -38.48 -3.20
C SER A 205 24.33 -39.72 -2.78
N THR A 206 24.97 -40.59 -2.00
CA THR A 206 24.32 -41.75 -1.39
C THR A 206 23.61 -41.42 -0.07
N VAL A 207 23.80 -40.21 0.46
CA VAL A 207 23.19 -39.76 1.72
C VAL A 207 21.74 -39.32 1.46
N PRO A 208 20.73 -40.01 2.01
CA PRO A 208 19.34 -39.60 1.82
C PRO A 208 19.08 -38.29 2.55
N SER A 209 18.33 -37.40 1.90
CA SER A 209 17.75 -36.24 2.56
C SER A 209 16.61 -36.69 3.49
N ILE A 210 16.70 -36.31 4.76
CA ILE A 210 15.74 -36.69 5.80
C ILE A 210 14.83 -35.49 6.07
N LEU A 211 13.52 -35.72 6.07
CA LEU A 211 12.52 -34.74 6.52
C LEU A 211 11.87 -35.28 7.79
N ASN A 212 12.16 -34.64 8.92
CA ASN A 212 11.55 -34.97 10.20
C ASN A 212 10.43 -33.98 10.56
N ARG A 213 9.31 -34.48 11.10
CA ARG A 213 8.22 -33.63 11.58
C ARG A 213 8.44 -33.31 13.06
N MET A 214 8.73 -32.05 13.36
CA MET A 214 8.84 -31.57 14.74
C MET A 214 7.50 -31.03 15.25
N GLN A 215 7.29 -31.14 16.56
CA GLN A 215 6.21 -30.44 17.26
C GLN A 215 6.81 -29.22 17.94
N THR A 216 6.21 -28.04 17.71
CA THR A 216 6.64 -26.78 18.31
C THR A 216 5.43 -26.02 18.85
N THR A 217 5.68 -25.18 19.85
CA THR A 217 4.72 -24.25 20.44
C THR A 217 4.69 -22.90 19.71
N GLN A 218 5.63 -22.65 18.80
CA GLN A 218 5.69 -21.42 18.01
C GLN A 218 4.47 -21.29 17.09
N THR A 219 4.00 -20.06 16.89
CA THR A 219 2.87 -19.76 16.01
C THR A 219 3.27 -19.90 14.54
N PRO A 220 2.68 -20.83 13.79
CA PRO A 220 3.00 -20.99 12.37
C PRO A 220 2.46 -19.83 11.52
N PRO A 221 3.07 -19.56 10.35
CA PRO A 221 2.57 -18.57 9.41
C PRO A 221 1.26 -19.00 8.75
N THR A 222 0.44 -18.02 8.38
CA THR A 222 -0.86 -18.22 7.72
C THR A 222 -0.67 -18.29 6.21
N TYR A 223 -1.16 -19.37 5.61
CA TYR A 223 -1.14 -19.59 4.17
C TYR A 223 -2.57 -19.78 3.63
N ASN A 224 -2.98 -18.88 2.75
CA ASN A 224 -4.24 -18.94 2.03
C ASN A 224 -3.98 -19.29 0.56
N ARG A 225 -4.63 -20.36 0.06
CA ARG A 225 -4.55 -20.72 -1.36
C ARG A 225 -5.34 -19.70 -2.17
N THR A 226 -4.65 -18.88 -2.96
CA THR A 226 -5.25 -17.87 -3.82
C THR A 226 -5.30 -18.35 -5.27
N ASN A 227 -6.41 -18.04 -5.94
CA ASN A 227 -6.55 -18.14 -7.38
C ASN A 227 -6.33 -16.76 -7.99
N LYS A 228 -6.15 -16.68 -9.32
CA LYS A 228 -6.06 -15.39 -10.04
C LYS A 228 -7.20 -14.42 -9.68
N PHE A 229 -8.40 -14.95 -9.44
CA PHE A 229 -9.57 -14.19 -9.03
C PHE A 229 -9.52 -13.71 -7.57
N THR A 230 -9.19 -14.60 -6.63
CA THR A 230 -9.24 -14.29 -5.19
C THR A 230 -8.00 -13.56 -4.68
N ALA A 231 -6.90 -13.54 -5.44
CA ALA A 231 -5.66 -12.86 -5.06
C ALA A 231 -5.84 -11.36 -4.80
N GLY A 232 -6.61 -10.66 -5.64
CA GLY A 232 -6.88 -9.23 -5.45
C GLY A 232 -7.64 -8.95 -4.14
N PHE A 233 -8.69 -9.72 -3.86
CA PHE A 233 -9.46 -9.60 -2.62
C PHE A 233 -8.65 -9.99 -1.38
N GLN A 234 -7.80 -11.01 -1.49
CA GLN A 234 -6.90 -11.40 -0.40
C GLN A 234 -5.93 -10.29 -0.05
N ASN A 235 -5.32 -9.65 -1.06
CA ASN A 235 -4.37 -8.55 -0.83
C ASN A 235 -5.02 -7.36 -0.12
N ILE A 236 -6.30 -7.07 -0.39
CA ILE A 236 -7.05 -6.02 0.32
C ILE A 236 -7.27 -6.37 1.80
N VAL A 237 -7.51 -7.64 2.12
CA VAL A 237 -7.67 -8.09 3.51
C VAL A 237 -6.32 -8.10 4.22
N ASP A 238 -5.28 -8.65 3.58
CA ASP A 238 -3.92 -8.69 4.12
C ASP A 238 -3.34 -7.30 4.39
N ALA A 239 -3.78 -6.28 3.63
CA ALA A 239 -3.36 -4.88 3.83
C ALA A 239 -3.84 -4.28 5.17
N TYR A 240 -4.94 -4.78 5.74
CA TYR A 240 -5.38 -4.38 7.08
C TYR A 240 -4.58 -5.10 8.17
N GLY A 241 -4.32 -6.38 7.97
CA GLY A 241 -3.56 -7.23 8.88
C GLY A 241 -3.65 -8.68 8.41
N VAL A 242 -2.69 -9.50 8.80
CA VAL A 242 -2.65 -10.92 8.40
C VAL A 242 -3.37 -11.76 9.44
N GLY A 243 -4.21 -12.70 8.99
CA GLY A 243 -5.04 -13.50 9.89
C GLY A 243 -4.20 -14.44 10.75
N ASN A 244 -4.69 -14.73 11.96
CA ASN A 244 -4.05 -15.72 12.83
C ASN A 244 -4.16 -17.13 12.22
N TYR A 245 -3.28 -18.03 12.67
CA TYR A 245 -3.26 -19.39 12.16
C TYR A 245 -4.60 -20.11 12.37
N ARG A 246 -5.20 -20.57 11.27
CA ARG A 246 -6.52 -21.25 11.20
C ARG A 246 -7.70 -20.38 11.67
N GLU A 247 -7.56 -19.07 11.63
CA GLU A 247 -8.68 -18.13 11.76
C GLU A 247 -9.54 -18.12 10.48
N ILE A 248 -10.80 -17.69 10.59
CA ILE A 248 -11.70 -17.57 9.43
C ILE A 248 -11.22 -16.41 8.56
N ASN A 249 -10.96 -16.70 7.28
CA ASN A 249 -10.52 -15.69 6.33
C ASN A 249 -11.70 -14.81 5.86
N PRO A 250 -11.67 -13.48 6.09
CA PRO A 250 -12.70 -12.56 5.61
C PRO A 250 -12.78 -12.49 4.07
N ALA A 251 -11.70 -12.81 3.35
CA ALA A 251 -11.58 -12.55 1.91
C ALA A 251 -12.65 -13.25 1.05
N LEU A 252 -13.14 -14.40 1.51
CA LEU A 252 -14.21 -15.13 0.82
C LEU A 252 -15.52 -14.33 0.83
N TYR A 253 -15.85 -13.71 1.96
CA TYR A 253 -17.08 -12.92 2.11
C TYR A 253 -16.92 -11.56 1.43
N THR A 254 -15.75 -10.92 1.58
CA THR A 254 -15.47 -9.63 0.93
C THR A 254 -15.57 -9.73 -0.58
N THR A 255 -15.31 -10.89 -1.19
CA THR A 255 -15.50 -11.08 -2.64
C THR A 255 -16.89 -10.68 -3.14
N VAL A 256 -17.94 -10.84 -2.32
CA VAL A 256 -19.33 -10.47 -2.68
C VAL A 256 -19.80 -9.22 -1.94
N THR A 257 -19.55 -9.13 -0.63
CA THR A 257 -20.08 -8.02 0.19
C THR A 257 -19.41 -6.69 -0.15
N PHE A 258 -18.12 -6.69 -0.51
CA PHE A 258 -17.40 -5.47 -0.85
C PHE A 258 -17.94 -4.81 -2.13
N PRO A 259 -18.05 -5.52 -3.27
CA PRO A 259 -18.66 -4.94 -4.46
C PRO A 259 -20.12 -4.53 -4.27
N PHE A 260 -20.88 -5.25 -3.45
CA PHE A 260 -22.27 -4.92 -3.17
C PHE A 260 -22.42 -3.62 -2.37
N LEU A 261 -21.65 -3.40 -1.30
CA LEU A 261 -21.71 -2.15 -0.53
C LEU A 261 -21.23 -0.95 -1.36
N PHE A 262 -20.22 -1.15 -2.21
CA PHE A 262 -19.80 -0.15 -3.18
C PHE A 262 -20.95 0.20 -4.14
N ALA A 263 -21.62 -0.80 -4.70
CA ALA A 263 -22.72 -0.59 -5.64
C ALA A 263 -23.90 0.18 -5.04
N VAL A 264 -24.14 0.06 -3.73
CA VAL A 264 -25.16 0.85 -3.03
C VAL A 264 -24.80 2.34 -2.98
N MET A 265 -23.52 2.66 -2.79
CA MET A 265 -22.98 4.02 -2.82
C MET A 265 -22.94 4.57 -4.26
N PHE A 266 -22.49 3.76 -5.21
CA PHE A 266 -22.26 4.10 -6.61
C PHE A 266 -23.31 3.42 -7.51
N GLY A 267 -24.58 3.65 -7.21
CA GLY A 267 -25.69 3.00 -7.93
C GLY A 267 -26.16 3.85 -9.11
N ASP A 268 -25.53 3.69 -10.27
CA ASP A 268 -25.95 4.26 -11.56
C ASP A 268 -25.72 3.23 -12.66
N LEU A 269 -26.76 2.96 -13.45
CA LEU A 269 -26.71 1.98 -14.55
C LEU A 269 -25.67 2.38 -15.62
N GLY A 270 -25.62 3.68 -15.97
CA GLY A 270 -24.74 4.21 -17.01
C GLY A 270 -23.27 4.16 -16.61
N HIS A 271 -22.95 4.70 -15.42
CA HIS A 271 -21.58 4.63 -14.89
C HIS A 271 -21.14 3.18 -14.62
N GLY A 272 -22.03 2.35 -14.07
CA GLY A 272 -21.78 0.91 -13.87
C GLY A 272 -21.43 0.18 -15.17
N ALA A 273 -22.15 0.46 -16.26
CA ALA A 273 -21.88 -0.11 -17.58
C ALA A 273 -20.51 0.32 -18.13
N LEU A 274 -20.11 1.58 -17.95
CA LEU A 274 -18.79 2.08 -18.37
C LEU A 274 -17.66 1.40 -17.58
N MET A 275 -17.80 1.28 -16.25
CA MET A 275 -16.83 0.56 -15.41
C MET A 275 -16.73 -0.93 -15.80
N LEU A 276 -17.87 -1.59 -16.05
CA LEU A 276 -17.90 -2.98 -16.46
C LEU A 276 -17.24 -3.19 -17.82
N ALA A 277 -17.50 -2.30 -18.79
CA ALA A 277 -16.85 -2.35 -20.09
C ALA A 277 -15.33 -2.18 -20.00
N PHE A 278 -14.86 -1.23 -19.18
CA PHE A 278 -13.43 -1.03 -18.92
C PHE A 278 -12.78 -2.24 -18.24
N ALA A 279 -13.43 -2.80 -17.23
CA ALA A 279 -12.94 -3.99 -16.53
C ALA A 279 -12.87 -5.22 -17.45
N LEU A 280 -13.90 -5.43 -18.27
CA LEU A 280 -13.96 -6.52 -19.22
C LEU A 280 -12.87 -6.38 -20.31
N TRP A 281 -12.58 -5.16 -20.76
CA TRP A 281 -11.45 -4.90 -21.65
C TRP A 281 -10.10 -5.28 -21.03
N MET A 282 -9.87 -4.97 -19.74
CA MET A 282 -8.65 -5.38 -19.02
C MET A 282 -8.53 -6.90 -18.88
N VAL A 283 -9.63 -7.59 -18.58
CA VAL A 283 -9.65 -9.05 -18.42
C VAL A 283 -9.43 -9.76 -19.75
N ILE A 284 -10.04 -9.31 -20.85
CA ILE A 284 -9.85 -9.92 -22.19
C ILE A 284 -8.41 -9.75 -22.68
N ARG A 285 -7.77 -8.61 -22.39
CA ARG A 285 -6.40 -8.31 -22.85
C ARG A 285 -5.31 -8.65 -21.82
N GLU A 286 -5.59 -9.49 -20.83
CA GLU A 286 -4.67 -9.82 -19.72
C GLU A 286 -3.28 -10.26 -20.21
N SER A 287 -3.20 -11.16 -21.19
CA SER A 287 -1.92 -11.70 -21.68
C SER A 287 -1.02 -10.64 -22.34
N ARG A 288 -1.62 -9.69 -23.06
CA ARG A 288 -0.89 -8.61 -23.73
C ARG A 288 -0.43 -7.55 -22.73
N LEU A 289 -1.28 -7.22 -21.76
CA LEU A 289 -0.98 -6.22 -20.73
C LEU A 289 0.09 -6.71 -19.75
N LEU A 290 0.04 -7.98 -19.35
CA LEU A 290 1.07 -8.58 -18.49
C LEU A 290 2.44 -8.62 -19.19
N ALA A 291 2.47 -8.77 -20.52
CA ALA A 291 3.71 -8.76 -21.30
C ALA A 291 4.28 -7.35 -21.51
N GLN A 292 3.45 -6.31 -21.38
CA GLN A 292 3.89 -4.92 -21.46
C GLN A 292 4.40 -4.49 -20.09
N ARG A 293 5.72 -4.24 -19.99
CA ARG A 293 6.31 -3.64 -18.79
C ARG A 293 5.91 -2.18 -18.75
N VAL A 294 4.90 -1.87 -17.95
CA VAL A 294 4.41 -0.51 -17.72
C VAL A 294 4.93 -0.06 -16.37
N ASP A 295 5.75 0.99 -16.36
CA ASP A 295 6.39 1.52 -15.15
C ASP A 295 5.46 2.41 -14.31
N ASN A 296 4.22 2.63 -14.77
CA ASN A 296 3.24 3.43 -14.04
C ASN A 296 2.62 2.62 -12.88
N GLU A 297 2.98 2.96 -11.64
CA GLU A 297 2.48 2.31 -10.41
C GLU A 297 0.95 2.29 -10.31
N ILE A 298 0.30 3.39 -10.71
CA ILE A 298 -1.17 3.50 -10.72
C ILE A 298 -1.76 2.42 -11.63
N TRP A 299 -1.20 2.24 -12.83
CA TRP A 299 -1.67 1.23 -13.77
C TRP A 299 -1.53 -0.19 -13.20
N ASN A 300 -0.40 -0.47 -12.56
CA ASN A 300 -0.14 -1.79 -11.97
C ASN A 300 -1.13 -2.10 -10.83
N THR A 301 -1.46 -1.09 -10.02
CA THR A 301 -2.47 -1.23 -8.96
C THR A 301 -3.86 -1.51 -9.53
N PHE A 302 -4.28 -0.77 -10.56
CA PHE A 302 -5.56 -0.99 -11.24
C PHE A 302 -5.63 -2.36 -11.93
N PHE A 303 -4.53 -2.80 -12.56
CA PHE A 303 -4.46 -4.09 -13.24
C PHE A 303 -4.49 -5.29 -12.28
N ALA A 304 -3.83 -5.16 -11.12
CA ALA A 304 -3.93 -6.13 -10.04
C ALA A 304 -5.38 -6.27 -9.53
N GLY A 305 -6.14 -5.17 -9.53
CA GLY A 305 -7.54 -5.11 -9.12
C GLY A 305 -8.58 -5.43 -10.20
N ARG A 306 -8.21 -5.94 -11.39
CA ARG A 306 -9.13 -6.08 -12.54
C ARG A 306 -10.43 -6.84 -12.25
N TYR A 307 -10.37 -7.93 -11.49
CA TYR A 307 -11.55 -8.72 -11.13
C TYR A 307 -12.44 -8.04 -10.09
N ILE A 308 -11.85 -7.17 -9.25
CA ILE A 308 -12.60 -6.37 -8.29
C ILE A 308 -13.42 -5.34 -9.06
N ILE A 309 -12.79 -4.59 -9.98
CA ILE A 309 -13.48 -3.59 -10.80
C ILE A 309 -14.59 -4.22 -11.65
N LEU A 310 -14.37 -5.44 -12.16
CA LEU A 310 -15.39 -6.20 -12.88
C LEU A 310 -16.65 -6.43 -12.02
N LEU A 311 -16.46 -6.90 -10.78
CA LEU A 311 -17.58 -7.11 -9.86
C LEU A 311 -18.21 -5.79 -9.41
N LEU A 312 -17.41 -4.74 -9.16
CA LEU A 312 -17.91 -3.41 -8.81
C LEU A 312 -18.83 -2.85 -9.91
N GLY A 313 -18.43 -2.97 -11.17
CA GLY A 313 -19.25 -2.57 -12.32
C GLY A 313 -20.54 -3.40 -12.45
N ALA A 314 -20.45 -4.72 -12.29
CA ALA A 314 -21.61 -5.61 -12.40
C ALA A 314 -22.66 -5.34 -11.31
N PHE A 315 -22.23 -5.18 -10.05
CA PHE A 315 -23.14 -4.86 -8.95
C PHE A 315 -23.66 -3.43 -9.04
N SER A 316 -22.84 -2.46 -9.46
CA SER A 316 -23.27 -1.07 -9.70
C SER A 316 -24.36 -0.98 -10.78
N MET A 317 -24.23 -1.79 -11.84
CA MET A 317 -25.28 -1.93 -12.85
C MET A 317 -26.57 -2.48 -12.24
N TYR A 318 -26.49 -3.54 -11.41
CA TYR A 318 -27.65 -4.10 -10.71
C TYR A 318 -28.34 -3.08 -9.79
N THR A 319 -27.59 -2.38 -8.94
CA THR A 319 -28.14 -1.38 -8.03
C THR A 319 -28.66 -0.14 -8.77
N GLY A 320 -28.03 0.23 -9.88
CA GLY A 320 -28.50 1.29 -10.79
C GLY A 320 -29.90 1.01 -11.35
N ILE A 321 -30.19 -0.24 -11.71
CA ILE A 321 -31.55 -0.62 -12.14
C ILE A 321 -32.53 -0.61 -10.95
N ILE A 322 -32.10 -1.02 -9.75
CA ILE A 322 -32.93 -0.95 -8.53
C ILE A 322 -33.29 0.50 -8.18
N TYR A 323 -32.34 1.44 -8.28
CA TYR A 323 -32.61 2.86 -8.10
C TYR A 323 -33.31 3.50 -9.29
N ASN A 324 -33.38 2.78 -10.42
CA ASN A 324 -33.89 3.25 -11.68
C ASN A 324 -33.22 4.57 -12.11
N ASP A 325 -31.88 4.61 -12.06
CA ASP A 325 -31.10 5.80 -12.41
C ASP A 325 -30.03 5.46 -13.45
N CYS A 326 -30.07 6.16 -14.58
CA CYS A 326 -29.15 6.02 -15.71
C CYS A 326 -28.73 7.41 -16.17
N PHE A 327 -27.51 7.86 -15.82
CA PHE A 327 -27.05 9.22 -16.09
C PHE A 327 -28.05 10.31 -15.64
N ALA A 328 -28.61 10.16 -14.43
CA ALA A 328 -29.63 11.03 -13.85
C ALA A 328 -31.01 11.01 -14.53
N LYS A 329 -31.33 9.95 -15.28
CA LYS A 329 -32.63 9.72 -15.92
C LYS A 329 -33.21 8.37 -15.52
N GLY A 330 -34.54 8.34 -15.35
CA GLY A 330 -35.30 7.12 -15.12
C GLY A 330 -35.62 6.37 -16.41
N LEU A 331 -35.65 5.04 -16.32
CA LEU A 331 -36.07 4.14 -17.39
C LEU A 331 -37.50 3.67 -17.14
N ASP A 332 -38.37 3.79 -18.14
CA ASP A 332 -39.73 3.24 -18.08
C ASP A 332 -39.79 1.85 -18.73
N MET A 333 -39.54 0.79 -17.95
CA MET A 333 -39.55 -0.59 -18.44
C MET A 333 -40.92 -1.28 -18.35
N PHE A 334 -41.66 -1.05 -17.26
CA PHE A 334 -42.93 -1.72 -16.95
C PHE A 334 -44.17 -0.81 -16.98
N GLY A 335 -44.00 0.48 -17.31
CA GLY A 335 -45.04 1.50 -17.19
C GLY A 335 -45.16 2.04 -15.75
N SER A 336 -45.30 3.36 -15.62
CA SER A 336 -45.54 4.03 -14.33
C SER A 336 -46.78 3.46 -13.62
N SER A 337 -46.64 3.08 -12.34
CA SER A 337 -47.76 2.62 -11.51
C SER A 337 -48.62 3.78 -11.00
N TRP A 338 -48.10 5.01 -11.13
CA TRP A 338 -48.84 6.23 -10.89
C TRP A 338 -49.54 6.71 -12.16
N SER A 339 -50.85 6.99 -12.06
CA SER A 339 -51.64 7.47 -13.18
C SER A 339 -52.25 8.86 -12.89
N PRO A 340 -51.75 9.93 -13.54
CA PRO A 340 -52.33 11.27 -13.40
C PRO A 340 -53.75 11.37 -13.98
N ARG A 341 -54.10 10.48 -14.93
CA ARG A 341 -55.43 10.44 -15.59
C ARG A 341 -56.57 10.17 -14.61
N ALA A 342 -56.30 9.44 -13.52
CA ALA A 342 -57.30 9.18 -12.48
C ALA A 342 -57.72 10.46 -11.74
N MET A 343 -56.84 11.47 -11.63
CA MET A 343 -57.19 12.74 -10.99
C MET A 343 -58.16 13.59 -11.83
N PHE A 344 -58.00 13.61 -13.15
CA PHE A 344 -58.94 14.30 -14.06
C PHE A 344 -60.31 13.64 -14.12
N THR A 345 -60.38 12.32 -13.96
CA THR A 345 -61.64 11.56 -14.08
C THR A 345 -62.40 11.45 -12.76
N LYS A 346 -61.70 11.44 -11.61
CA LYS A 346 -62.32 11.20 -10.30
C LYS A 346 -62.18 12.34 -9.30
N HIS A 347 -61.21 13.24 -9.46
CA HIS A 347 -60.92 14.33 -8.51
C HIS A 347 -61.15 15.74 -9.09
N ASN A 348 -61.98 15.89 -10.11
CA ASN A 348 -62.37 17.19 -10.69
C ASN A 348 -61.21 18.15 -11.00
N TRP A 349 -60.03 17.67 -11.39
CA TRP A 349 -59.02 18.56 -11.96
C TRP A 349 -59.55 19.14 -13.27
N THR A 350 -59.66 20.46 -13.34
CA THR A 350 -60.10 21.16 -14.55
C THR A 350 -58.90 21.70 -15.33
N ASP A 351 -59.08 21.96 -16.62
CA ASP A 351 -58.05 22.60 -17.46
C ASP A 351 -57.71 24.03 -16.95
N ALA A 352 -58.60 24.64 -16.17
CA ALA A 352 -58.34 25.90 -15.48
C ALA A 352 -57.32 25.74 -14.35
N ASP A 353 -57.37 24.65 -13.59
CA ASP A 353 -56.41 24.37 -12.51
C ASP A 353 -54.99 24.09 -13.04
N LEU A 354 -54.91 23.43 -14.20
CA LEU A 354 -53.64 23.16 -14.89
C LEU A 354 -52.95 24.44 -15.38
N LYS A 355 -53.74 25.44 -15.79
CA LYS A 355 -53.24 26.76 -16.22
C LYS A 355 -52.96 27.70 -15.05
N ALA A 356 -53.68 27.55 -13.94
CA ALA A 356 -53.54 28.39 -12.75
C ALA A 356 -52.36 27.97 -11.86
N ASN A 357 -52.09 26.67 -11.73
CA ASN A 357 -51.07 26.15 -10.82
C ASN A 357 -49.87 25.57 -11.57
N SER A 358 -48.66 26.06 -11.25
CA SER A 358 -47.40 25.55 -11.79
C SER A 358 -46.96 24.21 -11.17
N LEU A 359 -47.44 23.90 -9.97
CA LEU A 359 -47.16 22.67 -9.23
C LEU A 359 -48.46 22.01 -8.80
N LEU A 360 -48.62 20.73 -9.15
CA LEU A 360 -49.78 19.92 -8.81
C LEU A 360 -49.35 18.75 -7.92
N GLN A 361 -50.15 18.45 -6.90
CA GLN A 361 -49.93 17.32 -6.00
C GLN A 361 -50.91 16.20 -6.33
N LEU A 362 -50.38 15.00 -6.60
CA LEU A 362 -51.18 13.79 -6.76
C LEU A 362 -51.63 13.30 -5.37
N ASP A 363 -52.92 13.07 -5.19
CA ASP A 363 -53.45 12.47 -3.96
C ASP A 363 -53.52 10.94 -4.12
N PRO A 364 -52.69 10.17 -3.39
CA PRO A 364 -52.72 8.72 -3.47
C PRO A 364 -53.97 8.09 -2.85
N ALA A 365 -54.81 8.83 -2.12
CA ALA A 365 -56.04 8.30 -1.52
C ALA A 365 -57.14 8.08 -2.57
N VAL A 366 -57.02 8.73 -3.73
CA VAL A 366 -58.00 8.60 -4.81
C VAL A 366 -57.78 7.28 -5.57
N PRO A 367 -58.83 6.45 -5.74
CA PRO A 367 -58.70 5.13 -6.34
C PRO A 367 -58.29 5.24 -7.81
N GLY A 368 -57.17 4.63 -8.18
CA GLY A 368 -56.62 4.63 -9.55
C GLY A 368 -55.44 5.57 -9.76
N VAL A 369 -55.14 6.46 -8.80
CA VAL A 369 -53.94 7.30 -8.86
C VAL A 369 -52.69 6.48 -8.57
N PHE A 370 -52.75 5.57 -7.59
CA PHE A 370 -51.72 4.60 -7.29
C PHE A 370 -52.27 3.17 -7.50
N ASN A 371 -51.75 2.46 -8.51
CA ASN A 371 -52.22 1.13 -8.89
C ASN A 371 -51.40 -0.03 -8.28
N GLY A 372 -50.55 0.27 -7.30
CA GLY A 372 -49.67 -0.70 -6.63
C GLY A 372 -48.19 -0.34 -6.75
N PRO A 373 -47.31 -1.09 -6.06
CA PRO A 373 -45.87 -0.88 -6.14
C PRO A 373 -45.32 -1.28 -7.52
N TYR A 374 -44.30 -0.54 -7.98
CA TYR A 374 -43.60 -0.85 -9.22
C TYR A 374 -42.92 -2.23 -9.14
N PRO A 375 -43.02 -3.10 -10.18
CA PRO A 375 -42.53 -4.47 -10.09
C PRO A 375 -41.03 -4.62 -9.83
N PHE A 376 -40.19 -3.68 -10.30
CA PHE A 376 -38.74 -3.78 -10.17
C PHE A 376 -38.07 -2.41 -10.00
N GLY A 377 -37.58 -2.11 -8.80
CA GLY A 377 -36.90 -0.86 -8.50
C GLY A 377 -37.85 0.30 -8.17
N ILE A 378 -37.38 1.53 -8.38
CA ILE A 378 -38.13 2.75 -8.07
C ILE A 378 -38.95 3.20 -9.27
N ASP A 379 -40.19 3.65 -9.04
CA ASP A 379 -41.08 4.11 -10.10
C ASP A 379 -40.49 5.33 -10.85
N PRO A 380 -40.47 5.33 -12.21
CA PRO A 380 -39.97 6.44 -13.02
C PRO A 380 -40.61 7.80 -12.72
N ILE A 381 -41.84 7.84 -12.21
CA ILE A 381 -42.55 9.11 -11.93
C ILE A 381 -41.77 10.00 -10.95
N TRP A 382 -41.00 9.38 -10.05
CA TRP A 382 -40.20 10.09 -9.05
C TRP A 382 -39.05 10.89 -9.67
N HIS A 383 -38.61 10.60 -10.90
CA HIS A 383 -37.59 11.43 -11.56
C HIS A 383 -38.11 12.80 -12.00
N ILE A 384 -39.42 12.90 -12.28
CA ILE A 384 -40.08 14.13 -12.74
C ILE A 384 -40.64 14.93 -11.55
N ALA A 385 -40.92 14.26 -10.42
CA ALA A 385 -41.53 14.87 -9.26
C ALA A 385 -40.59 15.83 -8.52
N THR A 386 -41.11 16.98 -8.07
CA THR A 386 -40.35 17.97 -7.29
C THR A 386 -40.04 17.49 -5.87
N ASN A 387 -40.89 16.63 -5.30
CA ASN A 387 -40.73 16.08 -3.95
C ASN A 387 -39.93 14.77 -3.89
N ARG A 388 -39.25 14.38 -4.97
CA ARG A 388 -38.49 13.12 -5.05
C ARG A 388 -37.40 12.99 -3.99
N LEU A 389 -36.75 14.10 -3.62
CA LEU A 389 -35.63 14.06 -2.67
C LEU A 389 -36.12 13.64 -1.29
N ASN A 390 -37.32 14.06 -0.88
CA ASN A 390 -37.91 13.66 0.39
C ASN A 390 -38.22 12.16 0.44
N PHE A 391 -38.71 11.60 -0.68
CA PHE A 391 -38.96 10.17 -0.82
C PHE A 391 -37.66 9.36 -0.82
N LEU A 392 -36.72 9.71 -1.71
CA LEU A 392 -35.44 9.00 -1.88
C LEU A 392 -34.56 9.08 -0.63
N ASN A 393 -34.54 10.22 0.06
CA ASN A 393 -33.79 10.38 1.31
C ASN A 393 -34.33 9.42 2.38
N SER A 394 -35.64 9.40 2.61
CA SER A 394 -36.29 8.49 3.56
C SER A 394 -36.03 7.01 3.22
N TYR A 395 -36.07 6.65 1.93
CA TYR A 395 -35.79 5.29 1.46
C TYR A 395 -34.32 4.88 1.65
N LYS A 396 -33.39 5.66 1.08
CA LYS A 396 -31.95 5.34 1.10
C LYS A 396 -31.38 5.34 2.51
N MET A 397 -31.81 6.28 3.37
CA MET A 397 -31.39 6.30 4.78
C MET A 397 -31.80 5.01 5.50
N LYS A 398 -33.07 4.59 5.38
CA LYS A 398 -33.55 3.34 6.03
C LYS A 398 -32.86 2.10 5.47
N MET A 399 -32.66 2.05 4.15
CA MET A 399 -31.97 0.93 3.51
C MET A 399 -30.51 0.82 4.01
N SER A 400 -29.80 1.94 4.15
CA SER A 400 -28.42 1.93 4.68
C SER A 400 -28.31 1.35 6.09
N VAL A 401 -29.27 1.67 6.97
CA VAL A 401 -29.33 1.14 8.34
C VAL A 401 -29.64 -0.36 8.33
N ILE A 402 -30.57 -0.82 7.48
CA ILE A 402 -30.88 -2.25 7.35
C ILE A 402 -29.66 -3.04 6.90
N LEU A 403 -28.99 -2.60 5.82
CA LEU A 403 -27.79 -3.28 5.33
C LEU A 403 -26.67 -3.29 6.36
N GLY A 404 -26.46 -2.17 7.07
CA GLY A 404 -25.43 -2.08 8.10
C GLY A 404 -25.64 -3.08 9.24
N ILE A 405 -26.86 -3.17 9.75
CA ILE A 405 -27.19 -4.07 10.87
C ILE A 405 -27.09 -5.53 10.44
N VAL A 406 -27.59 -5.89 9.25
CA VAL A 406 -27.45 -7.25 8.71
C VAL A 406 -25.98 -7.62 8.53
N HIS A 407 -25.17 -6.70 7.99
CA HIS A 407 -23.73 -6.93 7.79
C HIS A 407 -22.95 -7.07 9.11
N MET A 408 -23.26 -6.25 10.13
CA MET A 408 -22.64 -6.37 11.45
C MET A 408 -23.07 -7.65 12.18
N VAL A 409 -24.36 -8.00 12.13
CA VAL A 409 -24.86 -9.27 12.69
C VAL A 409 -24.15 -10.45 12.04
N PHE A 410 -23.95 -10.41 10.72
CA PHE A 410 -23.19 -11.42 10.01
C PHE A 410 -21.73 -11.50 10.49
N GLY A 411 -21.07 -10.35 10.73
CA GLY A 411 -19.72 -10.31 11.30
C GLY A 411 -19.62 -10.95 12.69
N VAL A 412 -20.55 -10.64 13.61
CA VAL A 412 -20.57 -11.25 14.94
C VAL A 412 -20.88 -12.76 14.85
N MET A 413 -21.70 -13.21 13.90
CA MET A 413 -21.92 -14.64 13.67
C MET A 413 -20.65 -15.40 13.26
N LEU A 414 -19.68 -14.75 12.61
CA LEU A 414 -18.39 -15.38 12.29
C LEU A 414 -17.52 -15.61 13.53
N SER A 415 -17.63 -14.77 14.56
CA SER A 415 -16.88 -14.97 15.82
C SER A 415 -17.31 -16.27 16.53
N PHE A 416 -18.58 -16.65 16.42
CA PHE A 416 -19.09 -17.93 16.93
C PHE A 416 -18.38 -19.14 16.30
N PHE A 417 -18.24 -19.14 14.96
CA PHE A 417 -17.55 -20.21 14.26
C PHE A 417 -16.07 -20.28 14.66
N ASN A 418 -15.43 -19.12 14.87
CA ASN A 418 -14.05 -19.03 15.32
C ASN A 418 -13.88 -19.67 16.72
N HIS A 419 -14.71 -19.28 17.69
CA HIS A 419 -14.68 -19.86 19.04
C HIS A 419 -15.03 -21.35 19.09
N ARG A 420 -15.95 -21.80 18.22
CA ARG A 420 -16.28 -23.22 18.08
C ARG A 420 -15.10 -24.03 17.56
N PHE A 421 -14.38 -23.50 16.57
CA PHE A 421 -13.23 -24.16 15.96
C PHE A 421 -12.06 -24.32 16.96
N PHE A 422 -11.72 -23.24 17.67
CA PHE A 422 -10.70 -23.26 18.72
C PHE A 422 -11.14 -23.94 20.03
N GLN A 423 -12.35 -24.51 20.09
CA GLN A 423 -12.92 -25.22 21.26
C GLN A 423 -12.96 -24.37 22.55
N LYS A 424 -13.02 -23.03 22.42
CA LYS A 424 -13.12 -22.11 23.56
C LYS A 424 -14.58 -21.94 24.01
N LYS A 425 -15.14 -22.96 24.65
CA LYS A 425 -16.56 -23.01 25.07
C LYS A 425 -16.97 -21.81 25.93
N TRP A 426 -16.11 -21.38 26.86
CA TRP A 426 -16.41 -20.24 27.72
C TRP A 426 -16.58 -18.93 26.95
N ASN A 427 -15.76 -18.66 25.93
CA ASN A 427 -15.91 -17.44 25.13
C ASN A 427 -17.24 -17.40 24.37
N ILE A 428 -17.81 -18.54 23.98
CA ILE A 428 -19.12 -18.59 23.34
C ILE A 428 -20.21 -18.06 24.28
N TYR A 429 -20.23 -18.52 25.53
CA TYR A 429 -21.26 -18.12 26.50
C TYR A 429 -21.03 -16.71 27.07
N LEU A 430 -19.78 -16.33 27.27
CA LEU A 430 -19.41 -15.11 28.00
C LEU A 430 -19.21 -13.89 27.09
N GLN A 431 -18.90 -14.09 25.82
CA GLN A 431 -18.62 -13.01 24.87
C GLN A 431 -19.66 -12.98 23.73
N PHE A 432 -19.78 -14.05 22.95
CA PHE A 432 -20.65 -14.06 21.77
C PHE A 432 -22.14 -13.86 22.11
N ILE A 433 -22.68 -14.57 23.10
CA ILE A 433 -24.12 -14.46 23.45
C ILE A 433 -24.49 -13.03 23.91
N PRO A 434 -23.79 -12.40 24.88
CA PRO A 434 -24.08 -11.03 25.27
C PRO A 434 -23.92 -10.03 24.12
N GLU A 435 -22.88 -10.16 23.30
CA GLU A 435 -22.65 -9.30 22.14
C GLU A 435 -23.81 -9.35 21.14
N MET A 436 -24.28 -10.56 20.82
CA MET A 436 -25.41 -10.79 19.92
C MET A 436 -26.73 -10.28 20.49
N LEU A 437 -27.01 -10.56 21.76
CA LEU A 437 -28.22 -10.10 22.43
C LEU A 437 -28.27 -8.57 22.51
N PHE A 438 -27.15 -7.93 22.83
CA PHE A 438 -27.03 -6.47 22.87
C PHE A 438 -27.29 -5.85 21.49
N LEU A 439 -26.67 -6.37 20.43
CA LEU A 439 -26.84 -5.85 19.07
C LEU A 439 -28.28 -6.04 18.57
N LEU A 440 -28.87 -7.23 18.77
CA LEU A 440 -30.20 -7.56 18.25
C LEU A 440 -31.31 -6.83 19.02
N SER A 441 -31.17 -6.65 20.34
CA SER A 441 -32.18 -5.98 21.17
C SER A 441 -32.34 -4.50 20.82
N LEU A 442 -31.24 -3.79 20.55
CA LEU A 442 -31.29 -2.36 20.19
C LEU A 442 -31.52 -2.17 18.68
N PHE A 443 -30.59 -2.66 17.87
CA PHE A 443 -30.55 -2.35 16.44
C PHE A 443 -31.35 -3.35 15.60
N GLY A 444 -31.37 -4.62 15.97
CA GLY A 444 -32.26 -5.60 15.33
C GLY A 444 -33.73 -5.20 15.43
N TYR A 445 -34.14 -4.70 16.60
CA TYR A 445 -35.48 -4.15 16.80
C TYR A 445 -35.76 -2.94 15.91
N LEU A 446 -34.80 -2.03 15.71
CA LEU A 446 -34.94 -0.91 14.80
C LEU A 446 -35.23 -1.37 13.35
N VAL A 447 -34.56 -2.43 12.88
CA VAL A 447 -34.83 -3.02 11.56
C VAL A 447 -36.26 -3.56 11.47
N ILE A 448 -36.71 -4.27 12.51
CA ILE A 448 -38.08 -4.80 12.57
C ILE A 448 -39.10 -3.65 12.53
N LEU A 449 -38.86 -2.54 13.24
CA LEU A 449 -39.73 -1.36 13.19
C LEU A 449 -39.80 -0.72 11.79
N ILE A 450 -38.69 -0.71 11.04
CA ILE A 450 -38.68 -0.19 9.67
C ILE A 450 -39.59 -1.05 8.77
N PHE A 451 -39.42 -2.37 8.78
CA PHE A 451 -40.25 -3.28 8.00
C PHE A 451 -41.72 -3.22 8.43
N TYR A 452 -41.98 -3.20 9.73
CA TYR A 452 -43.34 -3.08 10.27
C TYR A 452 -44.01 -1.78 9.79
N LYS A 453 -43.30 -0.66 9.81
CA LYS A 453 -43.82 0.62 9.31
C LYS A 453 -44.11 0.58 7.80
N TRP A 454 -43.27 -0.10 7.02
CA TRP A 454 -43.49 -0.26 5.57
C TRP A 454 -44.71 -1.13 5.23
N CYS A 455 -45.05 -2.12 6.05
CA CYS A 455 -46.18 -3.02 5.80
C CYS A 455 -47.54 -2.48 6.27
N ASN A 456 -47.58 -1.77 7.41
CA ASN A 456 -48.85 -1.48 8.08
C ASN A 456 -49.43 -0.08 7.83
N TYR A 457 -48.61 0.93 7.54
CA TYR A 457 -49.12 2.28 7.30
C TYR A 457 -49.44 2.48 5.82
N THR A 458 -50.72 2.62 5.52
CA THR A 458 -51.22 2.94 4.19
C THR A 458 -51.55 4.43 4.06
N VAL A 459 -51.98 4.85 2.87
CA VAL A 459 -52.30 6.25 2.55
C VAL A 459 -53.37 6.83 3.49
N HIS A 460 -54.38 6.04 3.86
CA HIS A 460 -55.51 6.49 4.69
C HIS A 460 -55.10 6.77 6.15
N ASP A 461 -54.07 6.10 6.66
CA ASP A 461 -53.56 6.26 8.03
C ASP A 461 -52.31 7.15 8.11
N SER A 462 -51.93 7.80 7.00
CA SER A 462 -50.68 8.56 6.85
C SER A 462 -50.53 9.70 7.87
N ARG A 463 -51.62 10.37 8.24
CA ARG A 463 -51.63 11.46 9.24
C ARG A 463 -51.18 10.99 10.63
N ASN A 464 -51.42 9.71 10.92
CA ASN A 464 -51.17 9.10 12.23
C ASN A 464 -49.86 8.30 12.25
N ALA A 465 -49.02 8.39 11.22
CA ALA A 465 -47.79 7.60 11.11
C ALA A 465 -46.67 8.16 12.02
N PRO A 466 -46.24 7.43 13.06
CA PRO A 466 -45.27 7.93 14.04
C PRO A 466 -43.85 7.99 13.46
N SER A 467 -43.00 8.86 14.03
CA SER A 467 -41.58 8.93 13.70
C SER A 467 -40.80 7.79 14.34
N LEU A 468 -40.03 7.06 13.54
CA LEU A 468 -39.19 5.96 14.02
C LEU A 468 -38.06 6.47 14.93
N LEU A 469 -37.49 7.64 14.62
CA LEU A 469 -36.37 8.23 15.36
C LEU A 469 -36.82 8.61 16.77
N ILE A 470 -37.97 9.28 16.91
CA ILE A 470 -38.51 9.65 18.23
C ILE A 470 -38.86 8.39 19.03
N SER A 471 -39.48 7.39 18.39
CA SER A 471 -39.79 6.11 19.04
C SER A 471 -38.54 5.36 19.52
N PHE A 472 -37.41 5.54 18.85
CA PHE A 472 -36.11 4.97 19.22
C PHE A 472 -35.43 5.77 20.34
N ILE A 473 -35.49 7.11 20.33
CA ILE A 473 -34.99 7.96 21.43
C ILE A 473 -35.78 7.69 22.70
N ASN A 474 -37.12 7.67 22.62
CA ASN A 474 -37.99 7.42 23.76
C ASN A 474 -37.77 6.03 24.38
N MET A 475 -37.32 5.06 23.58
CA MET A 475 -36.92 3.74 24.08
C MET A 475 -35.72 3.82 25.04
N PHE A 476 -34.73 4.67 24.77
CA PHE A 476 -33.58 4.86 25.67
C PHE A 476 -33.89 5.75 26.87
N LEU A 477 -34.76 6.76 26.70
CA LEU A 477 -35.09 7.73 27.75
C LEU A 477 -36.18 7.23 28.72
N PHE A 478 -36.84 6.10 28.41
CA PHE A 478 -38.02 5.59 29.13
C PHE A 478 -39.18 6.59 29.24
N THR A 479 -39.27 7.53 28.30
CA THR A 479 -40.35 8.54 28.26
C THR A 479 -41.41 8.11 27.26
N TYR A 480 -42.51 7.55 27.76
CA TYR A 480 -43.65 7.13 26.95
C TYR A 480 -44.79 8.14 27.06
N GLU A 481 -44.92 9.00 26.06
CA GLU A 481 -45.99 10.00 25.99
C GLU A 481 -47.26 9.38 25.39
N ASP A 482 -48.42 9.55 26.04
CA ASP A 482 -49.70 8.93 25.62
C ASP A 482 -50.32 9.55 24.36
N SER A 483 -49.83 10.72 23.93
CA SER A 483 -50.30 11.46 22.74
C SER A 483 -49.80 10.89 21.42
N ASN A 484 -48.73 10.08 21.43
CA ASN A 484 -48.17 9.49 20.22
C ASN A 484 -48.87 8.19 19.83
N THR A 485 -49.23 8.08 18.56
CA THR A 485 -49.82 6.88 17.99
C THR A 485 -48.85 5.69 18.13
N ARG A 486 -49.24 4.71 18.93
CA ARG A 486 -48.46 3.49 19.17
C ARG A 486 -48.40 2.67 17.86
N LEU A 487 -47.24 2.10 17.51
CA LEU A 487 -47.07 1.31 16.29
C LEU A 487 -47.81 -0.04 16.37
N TYR A 488 -47.73 -0.71 17.51
CA TYR A 488 -48.38 -2.01 17.74
C TYR A 488 -48.85 -2.14 19.19
N ARG A 489 -49.77 -3.10 19.42
CA ARG A 489 -50.32 -3.37 20.75
C ARG A 489 -49.23 -3.91 21.67
N GLY A 490 -49.02 -3.27 22.83
CA GLY A 490 -48.01 -3.70 23.82
C GLY A 490 -46.60 -3.13 23.61
N GLN A 491 -46.42 -2.12 22.73
CA GLN A 491 -45.11 -1.53 22.42
C GLN A 491 -44.28 -1.13 23.64
N ASN A 492 -44.87 -0.43 24.61
CA ASN A 492 -44.13 0.09 25.77
C ASN A 492 -43.53 -1.04 26.62
N GLY A 493 -44.28 -2.13 26.82
CA GLY A 493 -43.83 -3.28 27.59
C GLY A 493 -42.67 -4.01 26.89
N PHE A 494 -42.77 -4.20 25.57
CA PHE A 494 -41.72 -4.86 24.81
C PHE A 494 -40.44 -4.01 24.70
N GLN A 495 -40.56 -2.69 24.48
CA GLN A 495 -39.42 -1.78 24.46
C GLN A 495 -38.70 -1.72 25.81
N SER A 496 -39.46 -1.67 26.91
CA SER A 496 -38.88 -1.70 28.26
C SER A 496 -38.15 -3.02 28.53
N PHE A 497 -38.72 -4.15 28.12
CA PHE A 497 -38.09 -5.47 28.25
C PHE A 497 -36.77 -5.56 27.47
N LEU A 498 -36.75 -5.14 26.20
CA LEU A 498 -35.53 -5.15 25.39
C LEU A 498 -34.44 -4.25 25.97
N MET A 499 -34.79 -3.09 26.51
CA MET A 499 -33.82 -2.17 27.10
C MET A 499 -33.22 -2.73 28.39
N VAL A 500 -34.03 -3.35 29.26
CA VAL A 500 -33.54 -4.03 30.47
C VAL A 500 -32.63 -5.21 30.10
N LEU A 501 -32.99 -5.97 29.07
CA LEU A 501 -32.16 -7.06 28.55
C LEU A 501 -30.79 -6.53 28.05
N ALA A 502 -30.78 -5.45 27.28
CA ALA A 502 -29.55 -4.82 26.80
C ALA A 502 -28.67 -4.31 27.95
N LEU A 503 -29.26 -3.68 28.98
CA LEU A 503 -28.54 -3.23 30.17
C LEU A 503 -27.93 -4.38 30.97
N LEU A 504 -28.64 -5.51 31.11
CA LEU A 504 -28.13 -6.69 31.83
C LEU A 504 -26.95 -7.34 31.10
N CYS A 505 -26.91 -7.25 29.77
CA CYS A 505 -25.78 -7.77 28.97
C CYS A 505 -24.46 -7.04 29.26
N ILE A 506 -24.47 -5.79 29.71
CA ILE A 506 -23.24 -5.01 29.97
C ILE A 506 -22.46 -5.57 31.18
N PRO A 507 -23.07 -5.71 32.39
CA PRO A 507 -22.40 -6.39 33.50
C PRO A 507 -22.03 -7.84 33.19
N TRP A 508 -22.84 -8.54 32.38
CA TRP A 508 -22.53 -9.90 31.94
C TRP A 508 -21.21 -9.93 31.16
N LEU A 509 -21.04 -9.08 30.15
CA LEU A 509 -19.82 -9.03 29.33
C LEU A 509 -18.57 -8.61 30.13
N LEU A 510 -18.75 -7.72 31.11
CA LEU A 510 -17.67 -7.16 31.92
C LEU A 510 -17.14 -8.17 32.95
N PHE A 511 -18.02 -8.74 33.78
CA PHE A 511 -17.60 -9.51 34.96
C PHE A 511 -17.48 -11.00 34.69
N ALA A 512 -18.24 -11.56 33.74
CA ALA A 512 -18.39 -13.00 33.69
C ALA A 512 -17.10 -13.72 33.25
N LYS A 513 -16.32 -13.15 32.33
CA LYS A 513 -15.06 -13.76 31.87
C LYS A 513 -13.93 -13.70 32.92
N PRO A 514 -13.62 -12.55 33.56
CA PRO A 514 -12.63 -12.51 34.64
C PRO A 514 -13.00 -13.42 35.82
N VAL A 515 -14.28 -13.48 36.20
CA VAL A 515 -14.75 -14.33 37.31
C VAL A 515 -14.62 -15.82 37.00
N VAL A 516 -14.95 -16.25 35.78
CA VAL A 516 -14.78 -17.65 35.36
C VAL A 516 -13.30 -18.04 35.33
N LEU A 517 -12.43 -17.18 34.79
CA LEU A 517 -10.98 -17.42 34.79
C LEU A 517 -10.41 -17.47 36.20
N TRP A 518 -10.84 -16.59 37.10
CA TRP A 518 -10.47 -16.62 38.52
C TRP A 518 -10.88 -17.93 39.19
N TYR A 519 -12.10 -18.41 38.93
CA TYR A 519 -12.59 -19.66 39.50
C TYR A 519 -11.81 -20.87 38.99
N GLU A 520 -11.53 -20.94 37.69
CA GLU A 520 -10.73 -22.03 37.11
C GLU A 520 -9.31 -22.04 37.67
N ASP A 521 -8.69 -20.88 37.81
CA ASP A 521 -7.34 -20.77 38.34
C ASP A 521 -7.29 -21.17 39.83
N ARG A 522 -8.26 -20.73 40.63
CA ARG A 522 -8.38 -21.17 42.03
C ARG A 522 -8.57 -22.69 42.13
N LYS A 523 -9.36 -23.29 41.24
CA LYS A 523 -9.56 -24.76 41.18
C LYS A 523 -8.27 -25.49 40.78
N LYS A 524 -7.52 -24.99 39.80
CA LYS A 524 -6.22 -25.54 39.40
C LYS A 524 -5.19 -25.45 40.53
N ARG A 525 -5.15 -24.32 41.25
CA ARG A 525 -4.30 -24.14 42.44
C ARG A 525 -4.66 -25.12 43.55
N HIS A 526 -5.94 -25.32 43.84
CA HIS A 526 -6.38 -26.34 44.80
C HIS A 526 -6.02 -27.77 44.37
N LEU A 527 -6.11 -28.10 43.08
CA LEU A 527 -5.71 -29.41 42.55
C LEU A 527 -4.20 -29.62 42.61
N ALA A 528 -3.40 -28.60 42.26
CA ALA A 528 -1.95 -28.63 42.34
C ALA A 528 -1.46 -28.81 43.79
N ASN A 529 -2.06 -28.08 44.75
CA ASN A 529 -1.76 -28.25 46.17
C ASN A 529 -2.14 -29.65 46.69
N HIS A 530 -3.18 -30.28 46.14
CA HIS A 530 -3.56 -31.64 46.52
C HIS A 530 -2.63 -32.72 45.93
N LEU A 531 -2.00 -32.45 44.78
CA LEU A 531 -0.96 -33.31 44.21
C LEU A 531 0.39 -33.15 44.93
N SER A 532 0.77 -31.93 45.36
CA SER A 532 2.04 -31.73 46.09
C SER A 532 2.00 -32.29 47.51
N CYS A 533 0.83 -32.36 48.15
CA CYS A 533 0.66 -32.98 49.46
C CYS A 533 0.74 -34.53 49.42
N GLY A 534 0.68 -35.14 48.21
CA GLY A 534 0.82 -36.59 48.02
C GLY A 534 2.26 -37.10 47.92
N SER A 535 3.26 -36.23 47.83
CA SER A 535 4.69 -36.60 47.75
C SER A 535 5.46 -36.49 49.08
N ASP A 536 4.83 -36.00 50.14
CA ASP A 536 5.50 -35.72 51.43
C ASP A 536 5.18 -36.75 52.55
N GLN A 537 4.76 -37.98 52.22
CA GLN A 537 4.64 -39.06 53.22
C GLN A 537 5.75 -40.09 53.09
N VAL A 538 6.98 -39.70 53.48
CA VAL A 538 7.91 -40.58 54.21
C VAL A 538 8.58 -39.71 55.28
N GLU A 539 8.05 -39.77 56.50
CA GLU A 539 8.65 -39.13 57.68
C GLU A 539 9.87 -39.93 58.22
N PRO A 540 10.76 -39.28 58.99
CA PRO A 540 12.15 -39.68 59.25
C PRO A 540 12.32 -40.49 60.54
N PRO A 541 13.52 -41.05 60.83
CA PRO A 541 13.94 -41.33 62.20
C PRO A 541 14.93 -40.25 62.68
N THR A 542 14.55 -39.59 63.77
CA THR A 542 15.37 -38.73 64.63
C THR A 542 16.29 -39.60 65.49
N ALA A 543 17.57 -39.22 65.67
CA ALA A 543 18.14 -38.86 66.98
C ALA A 543 19.68 -38.76 66.98
N MET A 544 20.14 -37.79 67.79
CA MET A 544 21.44 -37.67 68.49
C MET A 544 22.60 -36.90 67.83
N THR A 545 22.61 -35.61 68.17
CA THR A 545 23.73 -34.83 68.74
C THR A 545 25.07 -35.53 68.96
N SER A 546 26.13 -34.91 68.42
CA SER A 546 27.54 -35.18 68.70
C SER A 546 27.96 -34.79 70.13
N PRO A 547 29.06 -35.38 70.61
CA PRO A 547 30.18 -34.55 71.07
C PRO A 547 31.54 -35.02 70.48
N PRO A 548 32.64 -34.25 70.67
CA PRO A 548 33.78 -34.25 69.75
C PRO A 548 35.03 -34.99 70.24
N SER A 549 36.00 -35.10 69.32
CA SER A 549 37.46 -35.27 69.47
C SER A 549 38.07 -36.67 69.67
N GLY A 550 39.17 -36.92 68.94
CA GLY A 550 40.24 -37.85 69.33
C GLY A 550 40.62 -38.94 68.31
N ASP A 551 41.59 -38.62 67.44
CA ASP A 551 42.81 -39.38 67.08
C ASP A 551 42.85 -40.91 66.84
N GLU A 552 43.63 -41.23 65.78
CA GLU A 552 44.49 -42.41 65.53
C GLU A 552 44.00 -43.70 64.81
N VAL A 553 44.50 -43.85 63.57
CA VAL A 553 45.38 -44.94 63.02
C VAL A 553 44.81 -46.30 62.55
N ALA A 554 45.18 -46.60 61.28
CA ALA A 554 45.36 -47.90 60.59
C ALA A 554 44.09 -48.71 60.20
N PHE A 555 43.98 -49.38 59.04
CA PHE A 555 44.96 -50.05 58.19
C PHE A 555 44.39 -50.25 56.76
N ARG A 556 45.24 -50.14 55.72
CA ARG A 556 45.00 -50.48 54.30
C ARG A 556 45.21 -51.99 54.05
N PRO A 557 44.58 -52.61 53.03
CA PRO A 557 45.23 -52.73 51.70
C PRO A 557 44.19 -52.68 50.54
N GLY A 558 44.50 -52.38 49.28
CA GLY A 558 45.71 -52.05 48.55
C GLY A 558 45.41 -52.11 47.04
N GLN A 559 45.95 -51.13 46.28
CA GLN A 559 46.43 -51.16 44.87
C GLN A 559 45.44 -51.44 43.72
N ALA A 560 45.50 -50.81 42.53
CA ALA A 560 46.48 -49.95 41.82
C ALA A 560 45.70 -49.10 40.77
N ALA A 561 45.96 -47.83 40.41
CA ALA A 561 47.14 -47.00 40.14
C ALA A 561 47.63 -47.02 38.67
N THR A 562 47.53 -45.85 37.99
CA THR A 562 48.47 -45.12 37.08
C THR A 562 47.72 -43.87 36.56
N GLY A 563 48.08 -42.59 36.71
CA GLY A 563 49.38 -41.89 36.78
C GLY A 563 49.79 -41.43 35.36
N THR A 564 50.28 -40.23 35.01
CA THR A 564 50.82 -39.06 35.74
C THR A 564 51.16 -37.91 34.73
N THR A 565 50.99 -36.66 35.17
CA THR A 565 51.86 -35.44 35.04
C THR A 565 52.56 -35.02 33.74
N SER A 566 52.55 -33.69 33.52
CA SER A 566 53.32 -32.95 32.51
C SER A 566 54.84 -32.93 32.77
N PHE A 567 55.63 -32.70 31.72
CA PHE A 567 57.08 -32.50 31.77
C PHE A 567 57.50 -31.35 30.83
N ALA A 568 58.47 -30.55 31.27
CA ALA A 568 59.02 -29.38 30.59
C ALA A 568 60.18 -29.71 29.62
N GLY A 569 60.41 -28.89 28.57
CA GLY A 569 61.66 -28.97 27.79
C GLY A 569 61.81 -28.13 26.50
N LEU A 570 62.43 -26.95 26.64
CA LEU A 570 63.35 -26.21 25.72
C LEU A 570 62.89 -25.51 24.41
N ARG A 571 63.54 -24.34 24.21
CA ARG A 571 63.33 -23.20 23.27
C ARG A 571 63.79 -23.41 21.82
N VAL A 572 63.16 -22.70 20.87
CA VAL A 572 63.83 -21.79 19.89
C VAL A 572 62.85 -20.66 19.53
N GLY A 573 63.28 -19.41 19.63
CA GLY A 573 62.51 -18.24 19.20
C GLY A 573 62.85 -17.79 17.76
N ASN A 574 61.88 -17.15 17.11
CA ASN A 574 62.11 -16.06 16.15
C ASN A 574 60.79 -15.35 15.80
N GLY A 575 60.73 -14.05 16.10
CA GLY A 575 60.18 -12.99 15.23
C GLY A 575 58.65 -12.82 15.12
N PRO A 576 58.12 -11.58 15.18
CA PRO A 576 56.69 -11.30 15.33
C PRO A 576 55.97 -11.27 13.99
N THR A 577 54.69 -11.64 13.94
CA THR A 577 53.70 -11.07 13.00
C THR A 577 52.29 -11.40 13.46
N ASP A 578 51.56 -10.32 13.75
CA ASP A 578 50.10 -10.16 13.72
C ASP A 578 49.25 -11.07 14.61
N GLU A 579 49.23 -10.76 15.92
CA GLU A 579 48.05 -10.97 16.77
C GLU A 579 47.29 -9.65 16.92
N ASP A 580 46.14 -9.55 16.24
CA ASP A 580 44.96 -8.86 16.76
C ASP A 580 43.72 -9.61 16.22
N ALA A 581 43.56 -10.83 16.71
CA ALA A 581 42.32 -11.59 16.63
C ALA A 581 42.27 -12.49 17.87
N GLY A 582 41.91 -11.88 19.00
CA GLY A 582 41.57 -12.61 20.21
C GLY A 582 40.47 -13.61 19.91
N ILE A 583 40.76 -14.89 20.12
CA ILE A 583 39.76 -15.95 20.18
C ILE A 583 38.95 -15.66 21.45
N ILE A 584 37.76 -15.11 21.28
CA ILE A 584 36.75 -15.09 22.33
C ILE A 584 36.32 -16.55 22.49
N GLU A 585 36.75 -17.19 23.57
CA GLU A 585 36.23 -18.50 23.99
C GLU A 585 34.71 -18.38 24.15
N HIS A 586 34.00 -19.08 23.26
CA HIS A 586 32.53 -19.05 23.16
C HIS A 586 31.83 -19.73 24.37
N ASP A 587 32.61 -20.25 25.33
CA ASP A 587 32.16 -20.93 26.55
C ASP A 587 31.72 -19.96 27.67
N GLU A 588 32.15 -18.69 27.62
CA GLU A 588 31.65 -17.66 28.56
C GLU A 588 30.35 -17.01 28.07
N LEU A 589 30.06 -17.07 26.76
CA LEU A 589 28.81 -16.59 26.18
C LEU A 589 27.72 -17.65 26.21
N SER A 590 28.06 -18.94 26.08
CA SER A 590 27.10 -20.04 26.30
C SER A 590 26.69 -20.11 27.77
N ASN A 591 27.61 -20.04 28.74
CA ASN A 591 27.24 -20.07 30.16
C ASN A 591 26.44 -18.82 30.60
N ARG A 592 26.65 -17.64 29.99
CA ARG A 592 25.80 -16.47 30.26
C ARG A 592 24.44 -16.53 29.57
N MET A 593 24.37 -17.13 28.38
CA MET A 593 23.08 -17.38 27.71
C MET A 593 22.32 -18.49 28.42
N ASP A 594 22.99 -19.51 28.96
CA ASP A 594 22.39 -20.59 29.75
C ASP A 594 21.98 -20.10 31.15
N GLU A 595 22.70 -19.16 31.78
CA GLU A 595 22.27 -18.50 33.03
C GLU A 595 21.12 -17.49 32.80
N GLU A 596 21.06 -16.82 31.65
CA GLU A 596 19.88 -16.01 31.26
C GLU A 596 18.69 -16.86 30.79
N GLU A 597 18.91 -18.02 30.17
CA GLU A 597 17.85 -18.96 29.74
C GLU A 597 17.33 -19.82 30.90
N THR A 598 18.18 -20.24 31.85
CA THR A 598 17.72 -20.89 33.09
C THR A 598 17.11 -19.90 34.10
N ALA A 599 17.43 -18.60 34.02
CA ALA A 599 16.68 -17.56 34.71
C ALA A 599 15.33 -17.23 34.05
N LEU A 600 15.13 -17.61 32.77
CA LEU A 600 13.87 -17.42 32.03
C LEU A 600 12.97 -18.66 32.04
N GLU A 601 13.52 -19.86 32.28
CA GLU A 601 12.76 -21.13 32.40
C GLU A 601 12.35 -21.50 33.83
N ALA A 602 12.53 -20.58 34.77
CA ALA A 602 11.74 -20.55 36.00
C ALA A 602 10.83 -19.31 36.00
N ALA A 603 10.10 -19.07 34.91
CA ALA A 603 8.92 -18.21 35.00
C ALA A 603 7.99 -18.85 36.06
N PRO A 604 7.82 -18.24 37.25
CA PRO A 604 6.80 -18.72 38.16
C PRO A 604 5.50 -18.68 37.38
N LEU A 605 4.68 -19.73 37.47
CA LEU A 605 3.30 -19.77 37.02
C LEU A 605 2.72 -18.37 37.21
N SER A 606 2.69 -17.57 36.13
CA SER A 606 2.60 -16.13 36.26
C SER A 606 1.36 -15.87 37.08
N GLN A 607 1.48 -15.03 38.11
CA GLN A 607 0.30 -14.45 38.72
C GLN A 607 -0.46 -13.86 37.54
N LEU A 608 -1.51 -14.55 37.08
CA LEU A 608 -2.48 -14.01 36.15
C LEU A 608 -2.92 -12.73 36.82
N ASP A 609 -2.41 -11.61 36.35
CA ASP A 609 -2.72 -10.34 36.95
C ASP A 609 -4.19 -10.11 36.61
N LEU A 610 -5.05 -10.49 37.55
CA LEU A 610 -6.49 -10.39 37.39
C LEU A 610 -6.88 -8.95 37.13
N ALA A 611 -6.07 -8.00 37.59
CA ALA A 611 -6.17 -6.60 37.22
C ALA A 611 -6.03 -6.42 35.70
N ASP A 612 -5.01 -6.98 35.06
CA ASP A 612 -4.80 -6.86 33.61
C ASP A 612 -5.92 -7.52 32.80
N VAL A 613 -6.36 -8.73 33.20
CA VAL A 613 -7.48 -9.41 32.54
C VAL A 613 -8.77 -8.61 32.69
N PHE A 614 -9.00 -8.04 33.87
CA PHE A 614 -10.16 -7.21 34.14
C PHE A 614 -10.13 -5.90 33.34
N VAL A 615 -8.99 -5.21 33.30
CA VAL A 615 -8.81 -3.95 32.54
C VAL A 615 -8.95 -4.20 31.04
N SER A 616 -8.31 -5.23 30.50
CA SER A 616 -8.43 -5.61 29.09
C SER A 616 -9.88 -5.94 28.70
N GLN A 617 -10.58 -6.70 29.55
CA GLN A 617 -11.99 -7.03 29.31
C GLN A 617 -12.91 -5.80 29.46
N ALA A 618 -12.60 -4.88 30.37
CA ALA A 618 -13.35 -3.63 30.52
C ALA A 618 -13.22 -2.74 29.28
N ILE A 619 -12.00 -2.59 28.75
CA ILE A 619 -11.74 -1.86 27.50
C ILE A 619 -12.54 -2.49 26.36
N HIS A 620 -12.43 -3.82 26.18
CA HIS A 620 -13.17 -4.54 25.14
C HIS A 620 -14.69 -4.34 25.26
N THR A 621 -15.23 -4.38 26.48
CA THR A 621 -16.67 -4.19 26.75
C THR A 621 -17.13 -2.77 26.38
N ILE A 622 -16.38 -1.75 26.79
CA ILE A 622 -16.70 -0.34 26.50
C ILE A 622 -16.57 -0.07 25.00
N GLU A 623 -15.49 -0.54 24.38
CA GLU A 623 -15.25 -0.40 22.95
C GLU A 623 -16.35 -1.08 22.14
N TYR A 624 -16.77 -2.29 22.53
CA TYR A 624 -17.87 -2.98 21.84
C TYR A 624 -19.19 -2.22 21.96
N CYS A 625 -19.59 -1.82 23.18
CA CYS A 625 -20.88 -1.16 23.43
C CYS A 625 -20.98 0.21 22.73
N LEU A 626 -19.98 1.08 22.90
CA LEU A 626 -19.93 2.39 22.22
C LEU A 626 -19.69 2.22 20.72
N GLY A 627 -18.86 1.26 20.34
CA GLY A 627 -18.58 0.91 18.96
C GLY A 627 -19.82 0.44 18.21
N CYS A 628 -20.74 -0.32 18.82
CA CYS A 628 -21.99 -0.72 18.16
C CYS A 628 -22.85 0.48 17.74
N ILE A 629 -22.92 1.53 18.56
CA ILE A 629 -23.66 2.76 18.23
C ILE A 629 -22.95 3.51 17.10
N SER A 630 -21.64 3.75 17.27
CA SER A 630 -20.82 4.47 16.29
C SER A 630 -20.79 3.76 14.93
N ASN A 631 -20.56 2.44 14.93
CA ASN A 631 -20.50 1.61 13.73
C ASN A 631 -21.86 1.59 13.01
N THR A 632 -22.98 1.55 13.73
CA THR A 632 -24.32 1.63 13.10
C THR A 632 -24.54 2.98 12.43
N ALA A 633 -24.19 4.08 13.11
CA ALA A 633 -24.28 5.42 12.52
C ALA A 633 -23.35 5.60 11.31
N SER A 634 -22.19 4.95 11.33
CA SER A 634 -21.20 4.95 10.25
C SER A 634 -21.76 4.43 8.92
N TYR A 635 -22.72 3.50 8.94
CA TYR A 635 -23.39 2.99 7.74
C TYR A 635 -24.26 4.04 7.02
N LEU A 636 -24.60 5.16 7.66
CA LEU A 636 -25.28 6.29 6.98
C LEU A 636 -24.44 6.86 5.82
N ARG A 637 -23.13 6.59 5.78
CA ARG A 637 -22.28 6.91 4.62
C ARG A 637 -22.79 6.28 3.33
N LEU A 638 -23.33 5.06 3.38
CA LEU A 638 -23.92 4.39 2.21
C LEU A 638 -25.00 5.28 1.57
N TRP A 639 -25.85 5.88 2.41
CA TRP A 639 -26.88 6.80 1.97
C TRP A 639 -26.30 8.14 1.49
N ALA A 640 -25.42 8.76 2.28
CA ALA A 640 -24.88 10.08 1.97
C ALA A 640 -24.13 10.12 0.63
N LEU A 641 -23.26 9.15 0.36
CA LEU A 641 -22.51 9.03 -0.90
C LEU A 641 -23.45 8.71 -2.07
N SER A 642 -24.43 7.82 -1.87
CA SER A 642 -25.44 7.50 -2.89
C SER A 642 -26.33 8.69 -3.26
N LEU A 643 -26.61 9.58 -2.31
CA LEU A 643 -27.35 10.80 -2.57
C LEU A 643 -26.48 11.83 -3.28
N ALA A 644 -25.25 12.04 -2.82
CA ALA A 644 -24.29 12.95 -3.45
C ALA A 644 -24.01 12.57 -4.91
N HIS A 645 -23.76 11.29 -5.18
CA HIS A 645 -23.52 10.78 -6.54
C HIS A 645 -24.71 11.04 -7.48
N ALA A 646 -25.94 10.75 -7.03
CA ALA A 646 -27.15 11.00 -7.81
C ALA A 646 -27.36 12.49 -8.09
N GLN A 647 -27.15 13.36 -7.09
CA GLN A 647 -27.30 14.81 -7.25
C GLN A 647 -26.22 15.41 -8.16
N LEU A 648 -24.97 14.98 -8.03
CA LEU A 648 -23.88 15.48 -8.86
C LEU A 648 -24.07 15.07 -10.33
N SER A 649 -24.51 13.83 -10.57
CA SER A 649 -24.86 13.34 -11.91
C SER A 649 -25.99 14.17 -12.53
N GLU A 650 -27.00 14.52 -11.74
CA GLU A 650 -28.10 15.34 -12.20
C GLU A 650 -27.70 16.77 -12.53
N VAL A 651 -26.93 17.43 -11.64
CA VAL A 651 -26.43 18.79 -11.89
C VAL A 651 -25.58 18.82 -13.14
N LEU A 652 -24.73 17.81 -13.35
CA LEU A 652 -23.88 17.71 -14.52
C LEU A 652 -24.71 17.52 -15.80
N TRP A 653 -25.78 16.72 -15.75
CA TRP A 653 -26.73 16.60 -16.87
C TRP A 653 -27.46 17.92 -17.16
N LEU A 654 -28.02 18.57 -16.14
CA LEU A 654 -28.82 19.79 -16.28
C LEU A 654 -27.98 21.00 -16.70
N MET A 655 -26.76 21.14 -16.21
CA MET A 655 -25.92 22.31 -16.52
C MET A 655 -25.23 22.19 -17.87
N VAL A 656 -24.79 20.97 -18.25
CA VAL A 656 -24.00 20.76 -19.47
C VAL A 656 -24.87 20.25 -20.63
N MET A 657 -25.52 19.10 -20.46
CA MET A 657 -26.25 18.46 -21.57
C MET A 657 -27.53 19.20 -21.94
N HIS A 658 -28.26 19.76 -20.97
CA HIS A 658 -29.48 20.51 -21.26
C HIS A 658 -29.20 21.77 -22.08
N SER A 659 -28.11 22.49 -21.78
CA SER A 659 -27.69 23.67 -22.56
C SER A 659 -27.37 23.30 -24.02
N GLY A 660 -26.81 22.11 -24.27
CA GLY A 660 -26.52 21.62 -25.61
C GLY A 660 -27.77 21.22 -26.40
N LEU A 661 -28.79 20.67 -25.73
CA LEU A 661 -30.04 20.23 -26.36
C LEU A 661 -31.00 21.39 -26.71
N HIS A 662 -30.95 22.51 -26.00
CA HIS A 662 -31.89 23.63 -26.19
C HIS A 662 -31.60 24.47 -27.45
N VAL A 663 -30.45 24.30 -28.10
CA VAL A 663 -30.07 25.08 -29.29
C VAL A 663 -30.67 24.44 -30.55
N ALA A 664 -31.74 25.00 -31.08
CA ALA A 664 -32.36 24.56 -32.34
C ALA A 664 -31.78 25.32 -33.55
N SER A 665 -30.61 24.92 -34.05
CA SER A 665 -30.04 25.45 -35.31
C SER A 665 -29.22 24.39 -36.06
N GLY A 666 -28.95 24.57 -37.36
CA GLY A 666 -28.11 23.63 -38.13
C GLY A 666 -26.67 23.49 -37.62
N ALA A 667 -26.16 24.49 -36.90
CA ALA A 667 -24.87 24.45 -36.21
C ALA A 667 -24.91 23.70 -34.86
N ALA A 668 -26.10 23.29 -34.39
CA ALA A 668 -26.28 22.61 -33.12
C ALA A 668 -25.59 21.25 -33.07
N PHE A 669 -25.44 20.54 -34.20
CA PHE A 669 -24.77 19.24 -34.21
C PHE A 669 -23.28 19.34 -33.84
N ILE A 670 -22.58 20.32 -34.40
CA ILE A 670 -21.15 20.55 -34.11
C ILE A 670 -20.98 21.01 -32.66
N LEU A 671 -21.84 21.93 -32.21
CA LEU A 671 -21.83 22.41 -30.83
C LEU A 671 -22.13 21.26 -29.84
N LEU A 672 -23.11 20.41 -30.14
CA LEU A 672 -23.47 19.25 -29.32
C LEU A 672 -22.32 18.25 -29.21
N PHE A 673 -21.55 18.03 -30.29
CA PHE A 673 -20.38 17.14 -30.24
C PHE A 673 -19.32 17.63 -29.24
N PHE A 674 -18.98 18.92 -29.25
CA PHE A 674 -18.02 19.48 -28.29
C PHE A 674 -18.55 19.48 -26.85
N ILE A 675 -19.83 19.83 -26.67
CA ILE A 675 -20.49 19.78 -25.35
C ILE A 675 -20.54 18.35 -24.82
N PHE A 676 -20.84 17.37 -25.66
CA PHE A 676 -20.84 15.96 -25.29
C PHE A 676 -19.42 15.46 -24.96
N ALA A 677 -18.40 15.86 -25.73
CA ALA A 677 -17.01 15.52 -25.41
C ALA A 677 -16.59 16.09 -24.04
N PHE A 678 -17.01 17.32 -23.73
CA PHE A 678 -16.79 17.95 -22.43
C PHE A 678 -17.55 17.23 -21.31
N PHE A 679 -18.83 16.90 -21.53
CA PHE A 679 -19.65 16.11 -20.61
C PHE A 679 -19.01 14.74 -20.34
N ALA A 680 -18.56 14.03 -21.37
CA ALA A 680 -17.90 12.74 -21.24
C ALA A 680 -16.58 12.83 -20.47
N GLY A 681 -15.77 13.86 -20.74
CA GLY A 681 -14.53 14.12 -20.01
C GLY A 681 -14.77 14.38 -18.52
N LEU A 682 -15.75 15.22 -18.18
CA LEU A 682 -16.12 15.47 -16.78
C LEU A 682 -16.72 14.24 -16.11
N THR A 683 -17.54 13.47 -16.82
CA THR A 683 -18.13 12.24 -16.29
C THR A 683 -17.06 11.19 -15.97
N VAL A 684 -16.09 10.99 -16.87
CA VAL A 684 -14.98 10.05 -16.62
C VAL A 684 -14.07 10.54 -15.48
N GLY A 685 -13.68 11.82 -15.51
CA GLY A 685 -12.75 12.36 -14.51
C GLY A 685 -13.36 12.49 -13.12
N VAL A 686 -14.51 13.15 -13.00
CA VAL A 686 -15.10 13.50 -11.70
C VAL A 686 -16.01 12.39 -11.18
N LEU A 687 -16.96 11.92 -11.99
CA LEU A 687 -17.96 10.94 -11.54
C LEU A 687 -17.38 9.52 -11.45
N LEU A 688 -16.63 9.05 -12.45
CA LEU A 688 -16.11 7.68 -12.45
C LEU A 688 -14.84 7.51 -11.64
N ILE A 689 -13.83 8.37 -11.81
CA ILE A 689 -12.54 8.21 -11.13
C ILE A 689 -12.60 8.72 -9.68
N MET A 690 -12.93 10.00 -9.47
CA MET A 690 -12.85 10.61 -8.13
C MET A 690 -13.94 10.06 -7.18
N GLU A 691 -15.21 10.12 -7.57
CA GLU A 691 -16.32 9.59 -6.77
C GLU A 691 -16.25 8.05 -6.66
N GLY A 692 -15.89 7.35 -7.74
CA GLY A 692 -15.67 5.90 -7.70
C GLY A 692 -14.58 5.49 -6.71
N LEU A 693 -13.45 6.19 -6.68
CA LEU A 693 -12.38 5.92 -5.71
C LEU A 693 -12.82 6.25 -4.27
N SER A 694 -13.56 7.34 -4.07
CA SER A 694 -14.14 7.70 -2.77
C SER A 694 -15.08 6.61 -2.25
N ALA A 695 -16.03 6.16 -3.07
CA ALA A 695 -16.95 5.08 -2.73
C ALA A 695 -16.22 3.76 -2.47
N PHE A 696 -15.16 3.45 -3.24
CA PHE A 696 -14.31 2.27 -3.04
C PHE A 696 -13.65 2.29 -1.65
N LEU A 697 -13.02 3.40 -1.27
CA LEU A 697 -12.35 3.54 0.03
C LEU A 697 -13.34 3.53 1.20
N HIS A 698 -14.52 4.13 1.04
CA HIS A 698 -15.55 4.08 2.06
C HIS A 698 -16.15 2.68 2.24
N ALA A 699 -16.36 1.93 1.15
CA ALA A 699 -16.78 0.53 1.23
C ALA A 699 -15.70 -0.34 1.91
N LEU A 700 -14.43 -0.07 1.65
CA LEU A 700 -13.30 -0.79 2.24
C LEU A 700 -13.17 -0.48 3.74
N ARG A 701 -13.37 0.79 4.12
CA ARG A 701 -13.43 1.21 5.53
C ARG A 701 -14.49 0.43 6.32
N LEU A 702 -15.70 0.29 5.75
CA LEU A 702 -16.80 -0.49 6.33
C LEU A 702 -16.43 -1.96 6.59
N HIS A 703 -15.54 -2.52 5.77
CA HIS A 703 -15.07 -3.90 5.96
C HIS A 703 -13.99 -3.99 7.04
N TRP A 704 -13.02 -3.07 7.04
CA TRP A 704 -11.92 -3.10 8.00
C TRP A 704 -12.35 -2.78 9.43
N ILE A 705 -13.20 -1.77 9.63
CA ILE A 705 -13.56 -1.35 10.99
C ILE A 705 -14.87 -1.98 11.47
N GLU A 706 -15.92 -1.96 10.66
CA GLU A 706 -17.24 -2.34 11.11
C GLU A 706 -17.48 -3.86 11.00
N PHE A 707 -16.84 -4.55 10.05
CA PHE A 707 -16.99 -5.99 9.85
C PHE A 707 -15.87 -6.82 10.51
N GLN A 708 -14.60 -6.54 10.19
CA GLN A 708 -13.46 -7.34 10.66
C GLN A 708 -13.23 -7.23 12.17
N ASN A 709 -13.44 -6.07 12.78
CA ASN A 709 -13.24 -5.86 14.23
C ASN A 709 -14.10 -6.80 15.12
N LYS A 710 -15.10 -7.50 14.57
CA LYS A 710 -15.97 -8.41 15.34
C LYS A 710 -15.44 -9.84 15.47
N PHE A 711 -14.59 -10.29 14.56
CA PHE A 711 -14.15 -11.69 14.54
C PHE A 711 -12.69 -11.90 14.12
N TYR A 712 -12.06 -10.88 13.54
CA TYR A 712 -10.73 -10.95 12.94
C TYR A 712 -9.71 -10.23 13.81
N CYS A 713 -8.73 -10.96 14.35
CA CYS A 713 -7.70 -10.38 15.22
C CYS A 713 -6.53 -9.75 14.45
N GLY A 714 -6.16 -10.27 13.27
CA GLY A 714 -5.20 -9.63 12.36
C GLY A 714 -3.72 -9.58 12.79
N MET A 715 -3.29 -10.40 13.76
CA MET A 715 -1.94 -10.40 14.33
C MET A 715 -1.01 -11.52 13.81
N GLY A 716 -1.37 -12.17 12.72
CA GLY A 716 -0.65 -13.33 12.20
C GLY A 716 0.58 -12.98 11.36
N TYR A 717 1.35 -14.01 10.99
CA TYR A 717 2.49 -13.89 10.08
C TYR A 717 2.11 -14.35 8.67
N LYS A 718 2.47 -13.56 7.64
CA LYS A 718 2.22 -13.93 6.24
C LYS A 718 3.17 -15.03 5.81
N PHE A 719 2.64 -16.10 5.22
CA PHE A 719 3.47 -17.12 4.60
C PHE A 719 4.10 -16.61 3.29
N ALA A 720 5.41 -16.35 3.31
CA ALA A 720 6.21 -16.02 2.14
C ALA A 720 7.15 -17.18 1.81
N PRO A 721 6.78 -18.09 0.87
CA PRO A 721 7.61 -19.25 0.55
C PRO A 721 8.86 -18.84 -0.23
N PHE A 722 9.96 -19.57 -0.03
CA PHE A 722 11.12 -19.47 -0.91
C PHE A 722 10.76 -19.98 -2.31
N SER A 723 10.70 -19.07 -3.28
CA SER A 723 10.40 -19.38 -4.68
C SER A 723 11.22 -18.53 -5.62
N PHE A 724 11.82 -19.14 -6.64
CA PHE A 724 12.59 -18.42 -7.65
C PHE A 724 11.72 -17.48 -8.50
N MET A 725 10.43 -17.76 -8.67
CA MET A 725 9.54 -16.86 -9.42
C MET A 725 9.37 -15.53 -8.68
N ALA A 726 9.06 -15.58 -7.39
CA ALA A 726 8.87 -14.39 -6.57
C ALA A 726 10.14 -13.51 -6.52
N ILE A 727 11.32 -14.13 -6.42
CA ILE A 727 12.61 -13.40 -6.36
C ILE A 727 13.00 -12.79 -7.71
N LEU A 728 12.59 -13.41 -8.81
CA LEU A 728 12.83 -12.88 -10.16
C LEU A 728 11.88 -11.73 -10.48
N GLU A 729 10.63 -11.78 -10.01
CA GLU A 729 9.61 -10.73 -10.18
C GLU A 729 9.88 -9.52 -9.28
N SER A 730 10.14 -9.71 -7.98
CA SER A 730 10.28 -8.61 -7.00
C SER A 730 11.41 -7.62 -7.29
N ARG A 731 12.38 -8.01 -8.13
CA ARG A 731 13.55 -7.20 -8.50
C ARG A 731 13.63 -6.91 -9.99
N MET A 732 12.51 -7.08 -10.69
CA MET A 732 12.24 -6.35 -11.93
C MET A 732 11.42 -5.08 -11.64
N GLU A 733 10.91 -4.91 -10.42
CA GLU A 733 10.20 -3.69 -10.00
C GLU A 733 11.18 -2.62 -9.44
N ASP A 734 12.32 -3.04 -8.87
CA ASP A 734 13.52 -2.21 -8.63
C ASP A 734 14.45 -2.20 -9.85
#